data_AF-A0A925H3I2-F1
#
_entry.id   AF-A0A925H3I2-F1
#
_cell.length_a   1.000
_cell.length_b   1.000
_cell.length_c   1.000
_cell.angle_alpha   90.00
_cell.angle_beta   90.00
_cell.angle_gamma   90.00
#
_symmetry.space_group_name_H-M   'P 1'
#
loop_
_entity.id
_entity.type
_entity.pdbx_description
1 polymer ?
#
loop_
_entity_poly.entity_id
_entity_poly.type
_entity_poly.pdbx_seq_one_letter_code
_entity_poly.pdbx_strand_id
1 'polypeptide(L)'
;MTEPNKKIESLVRDLPDPEGARLFFERITSEHARAARAFERDEGLLSDALALAAWSPLLATTIEQNPEYLAWLAREKVLTRVREAEELGESLARFALTHTQAGAQGMLARFRRRELLRVYLHDIRHATTLVETTEELSNLADAVLRYALDLARQELENLYGAPQCTDERGRTTTASTVVVALGKLGSRELNYSSDIDLLFLYSDDGETSGAGERGALTNREFFCKLAERVSRIVGHPSGEEAAYRVDLRLRPHGRDGALAVSLAEALRYYHETAHAWELQVLIRSRAAAGSAQLFARFSEGVRERVYRPEETVESALTNVRLAKQKIDRFHTEESRGFNVKLGRGGIREIEFIAQALQLAHGGRDTWLHAPHTLISLGRLADRGHITERERGELSDAYAFLRTLEHRVQMEHGLQTHGVPDEAARRALLARRMHFAVARAQEDFDRALRLHTSNVSRTYARVFGTQAGAGSKTEETSVARDSTGASGRDASAQGESAPARSFREPPVEAEADAALAVAAASVFVRYVTGEEGGEGGVEVGSLARELREEAARSLNSRRALTHVARVAASLEKSGERVALSCSALRELVRLCGASDLFGEILTGNPALVPSVATPVEVLRARDGRMLMRSAVDAEAAFGAELSALRRAWTHLVVEIGARDVAGDLTQAESNALQTALAADSINVALLVARRELARRHGRLASGPRLAALGLGRLASGGMDYGSDLDLVMVYDPACPSPIEGMTCEQAYARMVELVVVALSSLTRDGHLYRVDLRLRPDGKNGALAISSNAFITYMNERAGAWEWLAHVKLRAVAGDLEFGRGVEREARAVIHEAARRAGG
;
A
#
# COMPACT_ATOMS: atom_id res chain seq x y z
N MET A 1 31.01 -10.79 -37.02
CA MET A 1 30.94 -10.72 -35.54
C MET A 1 32.30 -11.01 -34.95
N THR A 2 32.85 -10.09 -34.16
CA THR A 2 34.08 -10.29 -33.38
C THR A 2 33.90 -11.44 -32.37
N GLU A 3 34.98 -12.12 -31.99
CA GLU A 3 35.00 -13.22 -30.99
C GLU A 3 34.22 -12.92 -29.69
N PRO A 4 34.35 -11.72 -29.06
CA PRO A 4 33.56 -11.33 -27.88
C PRO A 4 32.04 -11.35 -28.13
N ASN A 5 31.60 -10.97 -29.33
CA ASN A 5 30.19 -10.85 -29.68
C ASN A 5 29.56 -12.25 -29.86
N LYS A 6 30.31 -13.24 -30.38
CA LYS A 6 29.85 -14.64 -30.44
C LYS A 6 29.67 -15.26 -29.04
N LYS A 7 30.54 -14.89 -28.09
CA LYS A 7 30.51 -15.40 -26.72
C LYS A 7 29.28 -14.90 -25.96
N ILE A 8 28.99 -13.60 -26.05
CA ILE A 8 27.78 -13.00 -25.44
C ILE A 8 26.52 -13.64 -26.02
N GLU A 9 26.44 -13.78 -27.34
CA GLU A 9 25.30 -14.44 -28.00
C GLU A 9 25.05 -15.85 -27.49
N SER A 10 26.10 -16.61 -27.16
CA SER A 10 25.94 -17.94 -26.56
C SER A 10 25.36 -17.91 -25.15
N LEU A 11 25.67 -16.89 -24.35
CA LEU A 11 25.21 -16.75 -22.96
C LEU A 11 23.79 -16.18 -22.87
N VAL A 12 23.38 -15.31 -23.79
CA VAL A 12 22.05 -14.67 -23.73
C VAL A 12 20.95 -15.46 -24.42
N ARG A 13 21.29 -16.38 -25.34
CA ARG A 13 20.31 -17.11 -26.18
C ARG A 13 19.20 -17.78 -25.37
N ASP A 14 19.57 -18.39 -24.25
CA ASP A 14 18.67 -19.22 -23.45
C ASP A 14 18.06 -18.45 -22.25
N LEU A 15 18.32 -17.14 -22.15
CA LEU A 15 17.73 -16.25 -21.14
C LEU A 15 16.29 -15.85 -21.52
N PRO A 16 15.43 -15.51 -20.54
CA PRO A 16 14.04 -15.16 -20.79
C PRO A 16 13.89 -13.78 -21.44
N ASP A 17 14.87 -12.90 -21.29
CA ASP A 17 14.93 -11.59 -21.95
C ASP A 17 16.34 -11.35 -22.52
N PRO A 18 16.67 -11.94 -23.69
CA PRO A 18 17.98 -11.77 -24.31
C PRO A 18 18.25 -10.32 -24.72
N GLU A 19 17.22 -9.56 -25.08
CA GLU A 19 17.37 -8.16 -25.49
C GLU A 19 17.71 -7.26 -24.31
N GLY A 20 16.96 -7.39 -23.20
CA GLY A 20 17.27 -6.68 -21.95
C GLY A 20 18.67 -7.00 -21.42
N ALA A 21 19.10 -8.26 -21.50
CA ALA A 21 20.45 -8.67 -21.09
C ALA A 21 21.55 -8.03 -21.96
N ARG A 22 21.35 -7.91 -23.28
CA ARG A 22 22.29 -7.24 -24.19
C ARG A 22 22.39 -5.75 -23.87
N LEU A 23 21.25 -5.07 -23.73
CA LEU A 23 21.22 -3.65 -23.40
C LEU A 23 21.92 -3.36 -22.08
N PHE A 24 21.69 -4.18 -21.05
CA PHE A 24 22.40 -4.08 -19.78
C PHE A 24 23.92 -4.24 -19.98
N PHE A 25 24.35 -5.26 -20.71
CA PHE A 25 25.78 -5.50 -20.97
C PHE A 25 26.45 -4.33 -21.70
N GLU A 26 25.81 -3.78 -22.73
CA GLU A 26 26.32 -2.63 -23.48
C GLU A 26 26.46 -1.38 -22.59
N ARG A 27 25.45 -1.11 -21.75
CA ARG A 27 25.47 0.04 -20.81
C ARG A 27 26.55 -0.11 -19.76
N ILE A 28 26.54 -1.22 -19.01
CA ILE A 28 27.48 -1.41 -17.89
C ILE A 28 28.94 -1.42 -18.36
N THR A 29 29.24 -1.96 -19.55
CA THR A 29 30.61 -2.03 -20.06
C THR A 29 31.09 -0.73 -20.68
N SER A 30 30.20 0.08 -21.26
CA SER A 30 30.53 1.41 -21.78
C SER A 30 30.70 2.44 -20.67
N GLU A 31 29.88 2.40 -19.63
CA GLU A 31 29.91 3.37 -18.52
C GLU A 31 30.94 3.00 -17.44
N HIS A 32 31.23 1.71 -17.24
CA HIS A 32 32.09 1.25 -16.15
C HIS A 32 33.21 0.31 -16.60
N ALA A 33 34.37 0.87 -16.93
CA ALA A 33 35.56 0.12 -17.34
C ALA A 33 36.02 -0.97 -16.33
N ARG A 34 35.71 -0.82 -15.03
CA ARG A 34 36.00 -1.86 -14.02
C ARG A 34 35.09 -3.08 -14.16
N ALA A 35 33.81 -2.88 -14.46
CA ALA A 35 32.85 -3.96 -14.70
C ALA A 35 33.23 -4.74 -15.96
N ALA A 36 33.56 -4.03 -17.05
CA ALA A 36 34.04 -4.65 -18.30
C ALA A 36 35.24 -5.59 -18.04
N ARG A 37 36.28 -5.12 -17.33
CA ARG A 37 37.43 -5.94 -16.95
C ARG A 37 37.07 -7.10 -16.02
N ALA A 38 36.07 -6.95 -15.17
CA ALA A 38 35.62 -8.04 -14.30
C ALA A 38 34.97 -9.16 -15.12
N PHE A 39 34.12 -8.81 -16.09
CA PHE A 39 33.49 -9.76 -17.00
C PHE A 39 34.46 -10.46 -17.95
N GLU A 40 35.52 -9.77 -18.39
CA GLU A 40 36.59 -10.40 -19.18
C GLU A 40 37.35 -11.47 -18.38
N ARG A 41 37.47 -11.29 -17.05
CA ARG A 41 38.24 -12.17 -16.16
C ARG A 41 37.41 -13.33 -15.59
N ASP A 42 36.12 -13.11 -15.34
CA ASP A 42 35.22 -14.10 -14.74
C ASP A 42 33.95 -14.23 -15.61
N GLU A 43 33.95 -15.26 -16.45
CA GLU A 43 32.81 -15.60 -17.31
C GLU A 43 31.56 -16.01 -16.51
N GLY A 44 31.75 -16.62 -15.34
CA GLY A 44 30.65 -16.97 -14.45
C GLY A 44 29.96 -15.71 -13.91
N LEU A 45 30.73 -14.70 -13.51
CA LEU A 45 30.20 -13.41 -13.06
C LEU A 45 29.43 -12.71 -14.18
N LEU A 46 29.93 -12.77 -15.42
CA LEU A 46 29.20 -12.26 -16.58
C LEU A 46 27.87 -12.99 -16.77
N SER A 47 27.89 -14.33 -16.74
CA SER A 47 26.66 -15.14 -16.85
C SER A 47 25.63 -14.78 -15.77
N ASP A 48 26.08 -14.59 -14.53
CA ASP A 48 25.20 -14.25 -13.40
C ASP A 48 24.62 -12.84 -13.50
N ALA A 49 25.43 -11.86 -13.93
CA ALA A 49 24.96 -10.49 -14.15
C ALA A 49 23.93 -10.43 -15.29
N LEU A 50 24.18 -11.14 -16.40
CA LEU A 50 23.22 -11.26 -17.51
C LEU A 50 21.93 -11.95 -17.08
N ALA A 51 22.01 -13.00 -16.27
CA ALA A 51 20.83 -13.67 -15.72
C ALA A 51 20.00 -12.73 -14.82
N LEU A 52 20.64 -12.01 -13.91
CA LEU A 52 19.93 -11.02 -13.08
C LEU A 52 19.21 -9.97 -13.92
N ALA A 53 19.89 -9.45 -14.96
CA ALA A 53 19.29 -8.46 -15.86
C ALA A 53 18.11 -9.00 -16.68
N ALA A 54 18.20 -10.23 -17.18
CA ALA A 54 17.12 -10.85 -17.97
C ALA A 54 15.86 -11.16 -17.13
N TRP A 55 16.04 -11.51 -15.85
CA TRP A 55 14.91 -11.79 -14.95
C TRP A 55 14.35 -10.54 -14.28
N SER A 56 15.12 -9.46 -14.17
CA SER A 56 14.70 -8.25 -13.47
C SER A 56 15.38 -6.98 -14.03
N PRO A 57 14.63 -6.13 -14.75
CA PRO A 57 15.08 -4.79 -15.11
C PRO A 57 15.51 -3.95 -13.90
N LEU A 58 14.82 -4.11 -12.75
CA LEU A 58 15.19 -3.47 -11.50
C LEU A 58 16.62 -3.84 -11.07
N LEU A 59 16.98 -5.12 -11.12
CA LEU A 59 18.32 -5.56 -10.72
C LEU A 59 19.39 -5.17 -11.74
N ALA A 60 19.04 -5.10 -13.04
CA ALA A 60 19.92 -4.51 -14.05
C ALA A 60 20.28 -3.06 -13.68
N THR A 61 19.28 -2.20 -13.47
CA THR A 61 19.48 -0.80 -13.08
C THR A 61 20.20 -0.68 -11.73
N THR A 62 19.92 -1.59 -10.79
CA THR A 62 20.62 -1.62 -9.49
C THR A 62 22.13 -1.85 -9.67
N ILE A 63 22.52 -2.80 -10.52
CA ILE A 63 23.93 -3.10 -10.78
C ILE A 63 24.58 -1.96 -11.58
N GLU A 64 23.86 -1.36 -12.54
CA GLU A 64 24.32 -0.17 -13.27
C GLU A 64 24.63 0.99 -12.33
N GLN A 65 23.75 1.26 -11.36
CA GLN A 65 23.95 2.34 -10.39
C GLN A 65 25.00 2.01 -9.31
N ASN A 66 25.28 0.73 -9.06
CA ASN A 66 26.16 0.26 -7.98
C ASN A 66 27.12 -0.85 -8.50
N PRO A 67 28.03 -0.55 -9.45
CA PRO A 67 28.86 -1.55 -10.11
C PRO A 67 29.81 -2.29 -9.15
N GLU A 68 30.10 -1.73 -7.97
CA GLU A 68 30.87 -2.38 -6.91
C GLU A 68 30.19 -3.65 -6.37
N TYR A 69 28.87 -3.80 -6.53
CA TYR A 69 28.15 -5.01 -6.14
C TYR A 69 28.60 -6.24 -6.94
N LEU A 70 29.11 -6.08 -8.16
CA LEU A 70 29.65 -7.19 -8.95
C LEU A 70 30.86 -7.85 -8.28
N ALA A 71 31.78 -7.05 -7.75
CA ALA A 71 32.98 -7.56 -7.07
C ALA A 71 32.64 -8.23 -5.72
N TRP A 72 31.56 -7.79 -5.08
CA TRP A 72 31.01 -8.47 -3.92
C TRP A 72 30.32 -9.78 -4.31
N LEU A 73 29.42 -9.76 -5.29
CA LEU A 73 28.68 -10.93 -5.77
C LEU A 73 29.62 -12.05 -6.24
N ALA A 74 30.71 -11.70 -6.95
CA ALA A 74 31.71 -12.66 -7.40
C ALA A 74 32.35 -13.47 -6.26
N ARG A 75 32.49 -12.87 -5.06
CA ARG A 75 33.05 -13.54 -3.87
C ARG A 75 31.99 -14.36 -3.12
N GLU A 76 30.76 -13.87 -3.10
CA GLU A 76 29.69 -14.46 -2.28
C GLU A 76 28.88 -15.54 -3.00
N LYS A 77 28.91 -15.59 -4.36
CA LYS A 77 28.18 -16.58 -5.18
C LYS A 77 28.59 -18.05 -4.94
N VAL A 78 29.71 -18.27 -4.25
CA VAL A 78 30.23 -19.61 -3.94
C VAL A 78 29.40 -20.31 -2.85
N LEU A 79 28.60 -19.57 -2.08
CA LEU A 79 27.80 -20.10 -0.97
C LEU A 79 26.33 -20.32 -1.40
N THR A 80 26.04 -21.48 -1.98
CA THR A 80 24.68 -21.94 -2.31
C THR A 80 23.99 -22.58 -1.10
N ARG A 81 23.92 -21.87 0.03
CA ARG A 81 23.13 -22.28 1.20
C ARG A 81 22.41 -21.08 1.80
N VAL A 82 21.31 -21.35 2.50
CA VAL A 82 20.59 -20.34 3.30
C VAL A 82 21.57 -19.75 4.33
N ARG A 83 21.65 -18.42 4.37
CA ARG A 83 22.35 -17.71 5.44
C ARG A 83 21.46 -17.53 6.64
N GLU A 84 22.02 -17.84 7.80
CA GLU A 84 21.34 -17.60 9.07
C GLU A 84 21.32 -16.10 9.39
N ALA A 85 20.38 -15.69 10.24
CA ALA A 85 20.23 -14.29 10.65
C ALA A 85 21.51 -13.75 11.34
N GLU A 86 22.24 -14.61 12.05
CA GLU A 86 23.52 -14.28 12.69
C GLU A 86 24.60 -13.97 11.65
N GLU A 87 24.73 -14.80 10.60
CA GLU A 87 25.71 -14.60 9.52
C GLU A 87 25.42 -13.33 8.71
N LEU A 88 24.13 -13.07 8.45
CA LEU A 88 23.68 -11.82 7.84
C LEU A 88 23.94 -10.62 8.75
N GLY A 89 23.77 -10.78 10.07
CA GLY A 89 24.13 -9.78 11.08
C GLY A 89 25.62 -9.45 11.08
N GLU A 90 26.50 -10.44 11.02
CA GLU A 90 27.94 -10.24 10.90
C GLU A 90 28.34 -9.58 9.58
N SER A 91 27.71 -9.99 8.47
CA SER A 91 27.87 -9.33 7.16
C SER A 91 27.44 -7.86 7.22
N LEU A 92 26.30 -7.58 7.87
CA LEU A 92 25.76 -6.23 8.07
C LEU A 92 26.68 -5.36 8.93
N ALA A 93 27.19 -5.89 10.04
CA ALA A 93 28.13 -5.17 10.89
C ALA A 93 29.40 -4.78 10.11
N ARG A 94 29.98 -5.71 9.32
CA ARG A 94 31.13 -5.41 8.45
C ARG A 94 30.80 -4.39 7.36
N PHE A 95 29.59 -4.46 6.80
CA PHE A 95 29.12 -3.49 5.80
C PHE A 95 28.98 -2.09 6.39
N ALA A 96 28.40 -1.97 7.59
CA ALA A 96 28.22 -0.70 8.29
C ALA A 96 29.55 0.02 8.57
N LEU A 97 30.62 -0.73 8.91
CA LEU A 97 31.95 -0.17 9.15
C LEU A 97 32.57 0.52 7.92
N THR A 98 32.19 0.11 6.71
CA THR A 98 32.70 0.71 5.45
C THR A 98 31.76 1.76 4.86
N HIS A 99 30.58 1.97 5.47
CA HIS A 99 29.52 2.86 4.98
C HIS A 99 29.10 3.89 6.04
N THR A 100 30.03 4.31 6.91
CA THR A 100 29.78 5.22 8.04
C THR A 100 29.29 6.61 7.62
N GLN A 101 29.54 7.02 6.38
CA GLN A 101 29.05 8.28 5.81
C GLN A 101 27.56 8.26 5.47
N ALA A 102 26.97 7.06 5.30
CA ALA A 102 25.54 6.91 5.12
C ALA A 102 24.85 6.90 6.49
N GLY A 103 23.75 7.65 6.63
CA GLY A 103 22.86 7.50 7.79
C GLY A 103 22.35 6.05 7.89
N ALA A 104 21.95 5.62 9.09
CA ALA A 104 21.56 4.24 9.35
C ALA A 104 20.48 3.72 8.37
N GLN A 105 19.51 4.56 8.00
CA GLN A 105 18.47 4.23 7.02
C GLN A 105 19.06 3.86 5.66
N GLY A 106 19.91 4.73 5.09
CA GLY A 106 20.52 4.51 3.78
C GLY A 106 21.48 3.32 3.78
N MET A 107 22.23 3.12 4.87
CA MET A 107 23.12 1.96 5.03
C MET A 107 22.34 0.64 5.00
N LEU A 108 21.26 0.53 5.77
CA LEU A 108 20.42 -0.68 5.80
C LEU A 108 19.73 -0.94 4.45
N ALA A 109 19.27 0.11 3.77
CA ALA A 109 18.67 0.02 2.44
C ALA A 109 19.65 -0.56 1.40
N ARG A 110 20.89 -0.03 1.37
CA ARG A 110 21.97 -0.54 0.50
C ARG A 110 22.32 -1.99 0.80
N PHE A 111 22.48 -2.32 2.08
CA PHE A 111 22.79 -3.69 2.48
C PHE A 111 21.72 -4.67 2.01
N ARG A 112 20.45 -4.35 2.27
CA ARG A 112 19.32 -5.17 1.81
C ARG A 112 19.34 -5.32 0.29
N ARG A 113 19.45 -4.22 -0.46
CA ARG A 113 19.46 -4.25 -1.93
C ARG A 113 20.57 -5.16 -2.47
N ARG A 114 21.76 -5.06 -1.88
CA ARG A 114 22.91 -5.91 -2.20
C ARG A 114 22.63 -7.39 -1.92
N GLU A 115 22.08 -7.74 -0.75
CA GLU A 115 21.75 -9.14 -0.43
C GLU A 115 20.61 -9.68 -1.31
N LEU A 116 19.62 -8.86 -1.69
CA LEU A 116 18.54 -9.28 -2.59
C LEU A 116 19.07 -9.72 -3.96
N LEU A 117 20.15 -9.11 -4.48
CA LEU A 117 20.79 -9.57 -5.73
C LEU A 117 21.24 -11.02 -5.62
N ARG A 118 21.89 -11.38 -4.52
CA ARG A 118 22.41 -12.73 -4.29
C ARG A 118 21.27 -13.72 -4.07
N VAL A 119 20.29 -13.38 -3.23
CA VAL A 119 19.13 -14.25 -2.97
C VAL A 119 18.33 -14.47 -4.25
N TYR A 120 18.09 -13.44 -5.06
CA TYR A 120 17.38 -13.57 -6.32
C TYR A 120 18.19 -14.35 -7.37
N LEU A 121 19.53 -14.21 -7.40
CA LEU A 121 20.38 -15.02 -8.27
C LEU A 121 20.23 -16.52 -7.95
N HIS A 122 20.27 -16.90 -6.66
CA HIS A 122 20.10 -18.29 -6.26
C HIS A 122 18.72 -18.83 -6.63
N ASP A 123 17.67 -18.03 -6.43
CA ASP A 123 16.30 -18.35 -6.79
C ASP A 123 16.14 -18.59 -8.31
N ILE A 124 16.58 -17.66 -9.17
CA ILE A 124 16.45 -17.82 -10.64
C ILE A 124 17.35 -18.91 -11.23
N ARG A 125 18.40 -19.33 -10.50
CA ARG A 125 19.26 -20.46 -10.89
C ARG A 125 18.75 -21.80 -10.35
N HIS A 126 17.65 -21.83 -9.59
CA HIS A 126 17.17 -23.00 -8.85
C HIS A 126 18.22 -23.61 -7.93
N ALA A 127 19.12 -22.76 -7.40
CA ALA A 127 20.11 -23.19 -6.41
C ALA A 127 19.50 -23.34 -5.01
N THR A 128 18.33 -22.72 -4.78
CA THR A 128 17.54 -22.82 -3.56
C THR A 128 16.09 -23.16 -3.89
N THR A 129 15.45 -23.92 -3.00
CA THR A 129 14.00 -24.14 -3.00
C THR A 129 13.26 -22.86 -2.58
N LEU A 130 11.94 -22.80 -2.83
CA LEU A 130 11.13 -21.69 -2.36
C LEU A 130 11.26 -21.46 -0.85
N VAL A 131 11.24 -22.54 -0.06
CA VAL A 131 11.32 -22.47 1.41
C VAL A 131 12.63 -21.82 1.85
N GLU A 132 13.74 -22.27 1.27
CA GLU A 132 15.07 -21.72 1.52
C GLU A 132 15.15 -20.23 1.12
N THR A 133 14.58 -19.87 -0.04
CA THR A 133 14.53 -18.47 -0.50
C THR A 133 13.72 -17.59 0.48
N THR A 134 12.51 -18.01 0.89
CA THR A 134 11.68 -17.21 1.79
C THR A 134 12.23 -17.16 3.22
N GLU A 135 12.92 -18.22 3.65
CA GLU A 135 13.65 -18.26 4.90
C GLU A 135 14.82 -17.27 4.89
N GLU A 136 15.64 -17.27 3.84
CA GLU A 136 16.76 -16.34 3.72
C GLU A 136 16.31 -14.87 3.67
N LEU A 137 15.20 -14.58 2.97
CA LEU A 137 14.59 -13.24 2.97
C LEU A 137 14.11 -12.82 4.37
N SER A 138 13.61 -13.78 5.14
CA SER A 138 13.15 -13.57 6.52
C SER A 138 14.32 -13.38 7.48
N ASN A 139 15.40 -14.15 7.32
CA ASN A 139 16.65 -14.00 8.06
C ASN A 139 17.32 -12.66 7.79
N LEU A 140 17.25 -12.16 6.55
CA LEU A 140 17.70 -10.81 6.19
C LEU A 140 16.92 -9.72 6.91
N ALA A 141 15.58 -9.84 6.96
CA ALA A 141 14.74 -8.91 7.69
C ALA A 141 15.04 -8.93 9.20
N ASP A 142 15.25 -10.11 9.78
CA ASP A 142 15.63 -10.26 11.19
C ASP A 142 16.98 -9.60 11.51
N ALA A 143 17.99 -9.81 10.65
CA ALA A 143 19.31 -9.20 10.82
C ALA A 143 19.22 -7.66 10.79
N VAL A 144 18.44 -7.12 9.86
CA VAL A 144 18.17 -5.67 9.76
C VAL A 144 17.42 -5.15 10.98
N LEU A 145 16.38 -5.86 11.44
CA LEU A 145 15.61 -5.49 12.64
C LEU A 145 16.46 -5.53 13.90
N ARG A 146 17.30 -6.55 14.06
CA ARG A 146 18.23 -6.70 15.19
C ARG A 146 19.22 -5.54 15.24
N TYR A 147 19.86 -5.24 14.11
CA TYR A 147 20.79 -4.12 14.02
C TYR A 147 20.10 -2.77 14.34
N ALA A 148 18.90 -2.55 13.80
CA ALA A 148 18.13 -1.34 14.07
C ALA A 148 17.69 -1.22 15.53
N LEU A 149 17.29 -2.34 16.15
CA LEU A 149 16.93 -2.42 17.57
C LEU A 149 18.12 -2.08 18.47
N ASP A 150 19.30 -2.64 18.18
CA ASP A 150 20.51 -2.39 18.95
C ASP A 150 20.95 -0.93 18.86
N LEU A 151 20.92 -0.35 17.66
CA LEU A 151 21.23 1.08 17.45
C LEU A 151 20.24 1.98 18.20
N ALA A 152 18.94 1.71 18.06
CA ALA A 152 17.88 2.48 18.71
C ALA A 152 17.97 2.39 20.25
N ARG A 153 18.26 1.19 20.77
CA ARG A 153 18.41 0.94 22.19
C ARG A 153 19.62 1.68 22.74
N GLN A 154 20.79 1.54 22.12
CA GLN A 154 22.00 2.23 22.55
C GLN A 154 21.79 3.75 22.61
N GLU A 155 21.15 4.32 21.58
CA GLU A 155 20.85 5.75 21.55
C GLU A 155 19.92 6.19 22.69
N LEU A 156 18.85 5.43 22.95
CA LEU A 156 17.90 5.77 24.01
C LEU A 156 18.46 5.52 25.42
N GLU A 157 19.28 4.49 25.61
CA GLU A 157 19.96 4.23 26.88
C GLU A 157 20.98 5.33 27.21
N ASN A 158 21.70 5.85 26.21
CA ASN A 158 22.56 7.02 26.41
C ASN A 158 21.76 8.26 26.84
N LEU A 159 20.56 8.43 26.28
CA LEU A 159 19.71 9.57 26.60
C LEU A 159 18.99 9.44 27.94
N TYR A 160 18.48 8.27 28.31
CA TYR A 160 17.53 8.12 29.42
C TYR A 160 17.98 7.12 30.50
N GLY A 161 19.10 6.42 30.28
CA GLY A 161 19.53 5.27 31.05
C GLY A 161 18.79 3.98 30.67
N ALA A 162 19.29 2.83 31.14
CA ALA A 162 18.68 1.53 30.88
C ALA A 162 17.28 1.42 31.52
N PRO A 163 16.28 0.84 30.84
CA PRO A 163 14.95 0.61 31.40
C PRO A 163 15.01 -0.45 32.50
N GLN A 164 14.48 -0.16 33.68
CA GLN A 164 14.54 -1.05 34.83
C GLN A 164 13.15 -1.56 35.22
N CYS A 165 13.10 -2.77 35.77
CA CYS A 165 11.92 -3.33 36.43
C CYS A 165 12.34 -4.09 37.69
N THR A 166 11.35 -4.38 38.54
CA THR A 166 11.56 -5.13 39.79
C THR A 166 11.10 -6.57 39.57
N ASP A 167 12.00 -7.53 39.79
CA ASP A 167 11.64 -8.95 39.71
C ASP A 167 10.78 -9.39 40.91
N GLU A 168 10.24 -10.61 40.86
CA GLU A 168 9.41 -11.18 41.93
C GLU A 168 10.13 -11.28 43.30
N ARG A 169 11.46 -11.16 43.33
CA ARG A 169 12.30 -11.18 44.53
C ARG A 169 12.67 -9.78 45.02
N GLY A 170 12.10 -8.74 44.42
CA GLY A 170 12.36 -7.34 44.79
C GLY A 170 13.68 -6.78 44.24
N ARG A 171 14.34 -7.47 43.31
CA ARG A 171 15.62 -7.03 42.73
C ARG A 171 15.39 -6.20 41.48
N THR A 172 16.09 -5.09 41.36
CA THR A 172 16.11 -4.28 40.14
C THR A 172 16.87 -5.02 39.04
N THR A 173 16.24 -5.21 37.90
CA THR A 173 16.80 -5.79 36.68
C THR A 173 16.46 -4.93 35.48
N THR A 174 17.11 -5.16 34.33
CA THR A 174 16.77 -4.48 33.08
C THR A 174 15.48 -5.06 32.49
N ALA A 175 14.52 -4.20 32.16
CA ALA A 175 13.33 -4.59 31.44
C ALA A 175 13.71 -4.99 30.00
N SER A 176 13.22 -6.14 29.54
CA SER A 176 13.55 -6.66 28.20
C SER A 176 12.49 -6.28 27.17
N THR A 177 12.85 -6.28 25.89
CA THR A 177 11.93 -6.03 24.77
C THR A 177 12.07 -7.09 23.70
N VAL A 178 11.00 -7.33 22.95
CA VAL A 178 11.00 -8.18 21.77
C VAL A 178 10.19 -7.53 20.64
N VAL A 179 10.76 -7.59 19.44
CA VAL A 179 10.07 -7.29 18.18
C VAL A 179 9.49 -8.61 17.68
N VAL A 180 8.17 -8.72 17.77
CA VAL A 180 7.42 -9.86 17.28
C VAL A 180 7.11 -9.62 15.80
N ALA A 181 7.56 -10.52 14.95
CA ALA A 181 7.14 -10.55 13.56
C ALA A 181 5.81 -11.28 13.44
N LEU A 182 4.91 -10.74 12.62
CA LEU A 182 3.61 -11.30 12.30
C LEU A 182 3.55 -11.68 10.82
N GLY A 183 2.48 -12.38 10.42
CA GLY A 183 2.18 -12.65 9.01
C GLY A 183 3.29 -13.41 8.27
N LYS A 184 3.69 -12.90 7.10
CA LYS A 184 4.69 -13.53 6.24
C LYS A 184 6.07 -13.62 6.91
N LEU A 185 6.53 -12.55 7.56
CA LEU A 185 7.78 -12.58 8.32
C LEU A 185 7.68 -13.53 9.52
N GLY A 186 6.53 -13.50 10.22
CA GLY A 186 6.27 -14.33 11.39
C GLY A 186 6.28 -15.84 11.10
N SER A 187 6.00 -16.22 9.85
CA SER A 187 6.00 -17.62 9.38
C SER A 187 7.23 -18.02 8.57
N ARG A 188 8.24 -17.14 8.45
CA ARG A 188 9.42 -17.32 7.58
C ARG A 188 9.09 -17.46 6.09
N GLU A 189 7.99 -16.85 5.67
CA GLU A 189 7.45 -16.89 4.32
C GLU A 189 7.47 -15.47 3.71
N LEU A 190 8.54 -14.69 3.91
CA LEU A 190 8.66 -13.33 3.37
C LEU A 190 8.90 -13.34 1.85
N ASN A 191 8.35 -12.36 1.12
CA ASN A 191 8.68 -12.12 -0.30
C ASN A 191 9.56 -10.88 -0.48
N TYR A 192 10.11 -10.73 -1.69
CA TYR A 192 10.96 -9.61 -2.09
C TYR A 192 10.34 -8.22 -1.89
N SER A 193 9.04 -8.04 -2.15
CA SER A 193 8.33 -6.75 -2.00
C SER A 193 7.19 -6.82 -0.97
N SER A 194 7.40 -7.51 0.16
CA SER A 194 6.43 -7.53 1.27
C SER A 194 6.73 -6.46 2.32
N ASP A 195 5.66 -5.95 2.92
CA ASP A 195 5.72 -5.22 4.19
C ASP A 195 6.15 -6.18 5.32
N ILE A 196 6.73 -5.62 6.38
CA ILE A 196 7.01 -6.35 7.61
C ILE A 196 6.01 -5.94 8.70
N ASP A 197 5.16 -6.89 9.09
CA ASP A 197 4.16 -6.71 10.14
C ASP A 197 4.81 -6.92 11.52
N LEU A 198 4.87 -5.88 12.36
CA LEU A 198 5.58 -5.92 13.65
C LEU A 198 4.69 -5.56 14.83
N LEU A 199 4.98 -6.20 15.97
CA LEU A 199 4.44 -5.89 17.30
C LEU A 199 5.61 -5.75 18.28
N PHE A 200 5.64 -4.65 19.04
CA PHE A 200 6.65 -4.42 20.07
C PHE A 200 6.10 -4.75 21.45
N LEU A 201 6.75 -5.69 22.14
CA LEU A 201 6.44 -6.05 23.52
C LEU A 201 7.62 -5.69 24.43
N TYR A 202 7.33 -5.32 25.67
CA TYR A 202 8.32 -5.22 26.73
C TYR A 202 7.87 -5.99 27.97
N SER A 203 8.83 -6.38 28.82
CA SER A 203 8.55 -7.34 29.88
C SER A 203 7.64 -6.76 30.97
N ASP A 204 8.02 -5.62 31.55
CA ASP A 204 7.36 -5.09 32.76
C ASP A 204 7.40 -3.56 32.79
N ASP A 205 6.41 -2.97 33.45
CA ASP A 205 6.40 -1.54 33.75
C ASP A 205 7.47 -1.20 34.81
N GLY A 206 7.84 0.08 34.85
CA GLY A 206 8.96 0.58 35.64
C GLY A 206 9.46 1.90 35.06
N GLU A 207 10.67 2.27 35.39
CA GLU A 207 11.31 3.49 34.93
C GLU A 207 12.73 3.21 34.44
N THR A 208 13.22 4.07 33.56
CA THR A 208 14.65 4.06 33.23
C THR A 208 15.47 4.55 34.42
N SER A 209 16.71 4.08 34.50
CA SER A 209 17.63 4.47 35.58
C SER A 209 17.89 5.98 35.71
N GLY A 210 17.55 6.77 34.68
CA GLY A 210 17.77 8.23 34.66
C GLY A 210 19.24 8.63 34.60
N ALA A 211 20.15 7.67 34.39
CA ALA A 211 21.60 7.89 34.34
C ALA A 211 22.09 8.47 32.99
N GLY A 212 21.18 8.74 32.05
CA GLY A 212 21.48 9.32 30.75
C GLY A 212 21.54 10.85 30.74
N GLU A 213 21.74 11.42 29.56
CA GLU A 213 21.79 12.89 29.35
C GLU A 213 20.47 13.61 29.69
N ARG A 214 19.37 12.87 29.76
CA ARG A 214 18.03 13.30 30.09
C ARG A 214 17.54 12.49 31.30
N GLY A 215 16.59 13.06 32.04
CA GLY A 215 16.00 12.41 33.21
C GLY A 215 15.26 11.10 32.88
N ALA A 216 14.76 10.44 33.92
CA ALA A 216 14.06 9.16 33.78
C ALA A 216 12.78 9.27 32.94
N LEU A 217 12.45 8.17 32.26
CA LEU A 217 11.16 7.95 31.60
C LEU A 217 10.49 6.72 32.18
N THR A 218 9.17 6.64 32.05
CA THR A 218 8.49 5.35 32.25
C THR A 218 8.94 4.35 31.20
N ASN A 219 8.94 3.05 31.53
CA ASN A 219 9.26 1.99 30.56
C ASN A 219 8.33 2.07 29.33
N ARG A 220 7.04 2.38 29.53
CA ARG A 220 6.08 2.58 28.43
C ARG A 220 6.56 3.65 27.45
N GLU A 221 6.98 4.81 27.95
CA GLU A 221 7.49 5.90 27.12
C GLU A 221 8.80 5.52 26.42
N PHE A 222 9.72 4.88 27.15
CA PHE A 222 10.99 4.41 26.60
C PHE A 222 10.78 3.43 25.44
N PHE A 223 9.96 2.40 25.64
CA PHE A 223 9.71 1.37 24.62
C PHE A 223 8.84 1.89 23.46
N CYS A 224 7.92 2.83 23.69
CA CYS A 224 7.24 3.52 22.59
C CYS A 224 8.23 4.31 21.71
N LYS A 225 9.18 5.04 22.33
CA LYS A 225 10.25 5.75 21.61
C LYS A 225 11.18 4.77 20.89
N LEU A 226 11.47 3.62 21.48
CA LEU A 226 12.27 2.56 20.88
C LEU A 226 11.58 2.01 19.62
N ALA A 227 10.30 1.63 19.73
CA ALA A 227 9.50 1.15 18.61
C ALA A 227 9.42 2.18 17.47
N GLU A 228 9.22 3.46 17.80
CA GLU A 228 9.23 4.55 16.83
C GLU A 228 10.60 4.68 16.14
N ARG A 229 11.70 4.63 16.90
CA ARG A 229 13.06 4.76 16.38
C ARG A 229 13.44 3.59 15.48
N VAL A 230 13.13 2.35 15.86
CA VAL A 230 13.34 1.15 15.02
C VAL A 230 12.53 1.27 13.72
N SER A 231 11.25 1.61 13.82
CA SER A 231 10.38 1.81 12.65
C SER A 231 10.89 2.92 11.74
N ARG A 232 11.53 3.95 12.30
CA ARG A 232 12.16 5.02 11.53
C ARG A 232 13.45 4.59 10.83
N ILE A 233 14.31 3.83 11.52
CA ILE A 233 15.57 3.33 10.97
C ILE A 233 15.31 2.38 9.80
N VAL A 234 14.31 1.50 9.94
CA VAL A 234 14.01 0.47 8.94
C VAL A 234 13.08 1.00 7.84
N GLY A 235 12.10 1.84 8.22
CA GLY A 235 10.94 2.17 7.40
C GLY A 235 10.93 3.52 6.71
N HIS A 236 11.89 4.41 6.97
CA HIS A 236 11.92 5.73 6.33
C HIS A 236 12.99 5.80 5.23
N PRO A 237 12.66 6.35 4.05
CA PRO A 237 13.64 6.58 3.00
C PRO A 237 14.64 7.68 3.42
N SER A 238 15.88 7.58 2.96
CA SER A 238 16.96 8.53 3.25
C SER A 238 17.88 8.66 2.04
N GLY A 239 17.47 9.46 1.06
CA GLY A 239 18.12 9.54 -0.26
C GLY A 239 17.93 8.30 -1.14
N GLU A 240 17.55 7.17 -0.53
CA GLU A 240 17.20 5.90 -1.17
C GLU A 240 15.88 5.37 -0.61
N GLU A 241 15.30 4.37 -1.29
CA GLU A 241 14.17 3.60 -0.77
C GLU A 241 14.48 3.02 0.61
N ALA A 242 13.45 2.91 1.46
CA ALA A 242 13.59 2.31 2.78
C ALA A 242 14.02 0.83 2.69
N ALA A 243 14.66 0.31 3.75
CA ALA A 243 15.00 -1.11 3.80
C ALA A 243 13.73 -1.97 3.74
N TYR A 244 12.74 -1.69 4.58
CA TYR A 244 11.44 -2.37 4.50
C TYR A 244 10.31 -1.38 4.76
N ARG A 245 9.12 -1.65 4.22
CA ARG A 245 7.90 -0.97 4.66
C ARG A 245 7.43 -1.63 5.94
N VAL A 246 7.26 -0.85 7.00
CA VAL A 246 6.90 -1.34 8.34
C VAL A 246 5.41 -1.13 8.57
N ASP A 247 4.68 -2.20 8.90
CA ASP A 247 3.29 -2.15 9.31
C ASP A 247 3.12 -2.48 10.80
N LEU A 248 2.51 -1.55 11.53
CA LEU A 248 2.23 -1.65 12.96
C LEU A 248 0.73 -1.74 13.27
N ARG A 249 -0.13 -1.89 12.25
CA ARG A 249 -1.60 -1.85 12.40
C ARG A 249 -2.17 -3.05 13.15
N LEU A 250 -1.43 -4.15 13.24
CA LEU A 250 -1.84 -5.40 13.88
C LEU A 250 -1.54 -5.46 15.39
N ARG A 251 -1.01 -4.37 15.97
CA ARG A 251 -0.79 -4.25 17.42
C ARG A 251 -2.13 -4.11 18.19
N PRO A 252 -2.17 -4.39 19.50
CA PRO A 252 -3.35 -4.15 20.33
C PRO A 252 -3.94 -2.76 20.13
N HIS A 253 -5.27 -2.68 19.98
CA HIS A 253 -6.02 -1.45 19.66
C HIS A 253 -5.69 -0.80 18.29
N GLY A 254 -4.94 -1.51 17.43
CA GLY A 254 -4.63 -1.08 16.07
C GLY A 254 -3.96 0.29 16.03
N ARG A 255 -4.46 1.20 15.17
CA ARG A 255 -3.88 2.54 14.98
C ARG A 255 -3.96 3.42 16.23
N ASP A 256 -4.94 3.19 17.09
CA ASP A 256 -5.18 3.98 18.30
C ASP A 256 -4.39 3.45 19.50
N GLY A 257 -3.76 2.28 19.37
CA GLY A 257 -2.95 1.67 20.41
C GLY A 257 -1.54 2.23 20.52
N ALA A 258 -0.93 2.06 21.69
CA ALA A 258 0.48 2.38 21.92
C ALA A 258 1.40 1.59 20.96
N LEU A 259 2.55 2.16 20.59
CA LEU A 259 3.48 1.51 19.68
C LEU A 259 4.18 0.28 20.30
N ALA A 260 4.36 0.31 21.62
CA ALA A 260 4.83 -0.81 22.43
C ALA A 260 3.91 -1.00 23.63
N VAL A 261 3.70 -2.25 24.02
CA VAL A 261 2.82 -2.64 25.13
C VAL A 261 3.56 -3.60 26.07
N SER A 262 3.24 -3.55 27.37
CA SER A 262 3.82 -4.51 28.32
C SER A 262 3.26 -5.90 28.09
N LEU A 263 3.98 -6.95 28.52
CA LEU A 263 3.50 -8.32 28.45
C LEU A 263 2.15 -8.48 29.16
N ALA A 264 2.01 -7.87 30.34
CA ALA A 264 0.77 -7.92 31.11
C ALA A 264 -0.40 -7.24 30.38
N GLU A 265 -0.17 -6.08 29.76
CA GLU A 265 -1.18 -5.39 28.94
C GLU A 265 -1.57 -6.21 27.71
N ALA A 266 -0.59 -6.79 27.00
CA ALA A 266 -0.82 -7.60 25.82
C ALA A 266 -1.65 -8.86 26.14
N LEU A 267 -1.27 -9.61 27.19
CA LEU A 267 -2.01 -10.81 27.60
C LEU A 267 -3.47 -10.45 27.94
N ARG A 268 -3.68 -9.44 28.78
CA ARG A 268 -5.02 -8.96 29.12
C ARG A 268 -5.84 -8.57 27.88
N TYR A 269 -5.24 -7.85 26.94
CA TYR A 269 -5.91 -7.48 25.68
C TYR A 269 -6.36 -8.70 24.88
N TYR A 270 -5.46 -9.66 24.64
CA TYR A 270 -5.79 -10.86 23.85
C TYR A 270 -6.73 -11.82 24.58
N HIS A 271 -6.77 -11.79 25.92
CA HIS A 271 -7.75 -12.54 26.69
C HIS A 271 -9.12 -11.86 26.72
N GLU A 272 -9.22 -10.55 26.87
CA GLU A 272 -10.50 -9.91 27.20
C GLU A 272 -11.13 -9.17 26.03
N THR A 273 -10.32 -8.63 25.12
CA THR A 273 -10.76 -7.63 24.14
C THR A 273 -10.61 -8.09 22.68
N ALA A 274 -9.55 -8.83 22.37
CA ALA A 274 -9.18 -9.13 20.99
C ALA A 274 -10.27 -9.89 20.22
N HIS A 275 -10.46 -9.50 18.96
CA HIS A 275 -11.33 -10.22 18.05
C HIS A 275 -10.70 -11.52 17.56
N ALA A 276 -11.52 -12.48 17.12
CA ALA A 276 -11.05 -13.77 16.62
C ALA A 276 -10.05 -13.65 15.45
N TRP A 277 -10.19 -12.65 14.59
CA TRP A 277 -9.24 -12.39 13.51
C TRP A 277 -7.86 -11.92 14.00
N GLU A 278 -7.80 -11.21 15.14
CA GLU A 278 -6.54 -10.77 15.75
C GLU A 278 -5.80 -11.95 16.39
N LEU A 279 -6.54 -12.87 17.00
CA LEU A 279 -6.00 -14.12 17.52
C LEU A 279 -5.46 -15.02 16.39
N GLN A 280 -6.16 -15.08 15.26
CA GLN A 280 -5.70 -15.81 14.07
C GLN A 280 -4.35 -15.28 13.54
N VAL A 281 -4.11 -13.96 13.58
CA VAL A 281 -2.82 -13.38 13.17
C VAL A 281 -1.67 -13.96 13.99
N LEU A 282 -1.89 -14.27 15.28
CA LEU A 282 -0.87 -14.82 16.18
C LEU A 282 -0.44 -16.25 15.83
N ILE A 283 -1.20 -16.99 15.01
CA ILE A 283 -0.76 -18.30 14.45
C ILE A 283 0.57 -18.14 13.72
N ARG A 284 0.75 -17.00 13.02
CA ARG A 284 1.94 -16.66 12.27
C ARG A 284 2.76 -15.60 13.00
N SER A 285 3.06 -15.84 14.28
CA SER A 285 3.90 -14.95 15.08
C SER A 285 5.21 -15.64 15.52
N ARG A 286 6.31 -14.87 15.55
CA ARG A 286 7.59 -15.30 16.13
C ARG A 286 8.40 -14.12 16.65
N ALA A 287 9.38 -14.37 17.51
CA ALA A 287 10.42 -13.40 17.81
C ALA A 287 11.30 -13.16 16.56
N ALA A 288 11.44 -11.90 16.15
CA ALA A 288 12.35 -11.48 15.07
C ALA A 288 13.62 -10.82 15.61
N ALA A 289 13.49 -9.97 16.63
CA ALA A 289 14.61 -9.33 17.32
C ALA A 289 14.32 -9.13 18.82
N GLY A 290 15.36 -9.06 19.65
CA GLY A 290 15.23 -8.90 21.10
C GLY A 290 15.03 -10.24 21.86
N SER A 291 14.29 -10.21 22.96
CA SER A 291 14.19 -11.32 23.91
C SER A 291 13.27 -12.45 23.43
N ALA A 292 13.86 -13.57 22.99
CA ALA A 292 13.11 -14.78 22.64
C ALA A 292 12.33 -15.35 23.84
N GLN A 293 12.86 -15.20 25.07
CA GLN A 293 12.19 -15.63 26.31
C GLN A 293 10.92 -14.83 26.57
N LEU A 294 10.93 -13.52 26.31
CA LEU A 294 9.75 -12.67 26.44
C LEU A 294 8.65 -13.08 25.44
N PHE A 295 9.02 -13.38 24.19
CA PHE A 295 8.06 -13.91 23.21
C PHE A 295 7.52 -15.28 23.61
N ALA A 296 8.34 -16.18 24.16
CA ALA A 296 7.87 -17.49 24.62
C ALA A 296 6.78 -17.34 25.70
N ARG A 297 6.98 -16.46 26.69
CA ARG A 297 5.97 -16.13 27.71
C ARG A 297 4.69 -15.58 27.10
N PHE A 298 4.81 -14.66 26.14
CA PHE A 298 3.65 -14.11 25.42
C PHE A 298 2.88 -15.19 24.66
N SER A 299 3.59 -15.98 23.84
CA SER A 299 3.04 -17.03 23.00
C SER A 299 2.33 -18.10 23.83
N GLU A 300 2.94 -18.52 24.95
CA GLU A 300 2.32 -19.46 25.88
C GLU A 300 1.05 -18.88 26.51
N GLY A 301 1.10 -17.63 26.97
CA GLY A 301 -0.05 -16.98 27.61
C GLY A 301 -1.25 -16.82 26.69
N VAL A 302 -1.06 -16.49 25.41
CA VAL A 302 -2.18 -16.36 24.44
C VAL A 302 -2.62 -17.68 23.82
N ARG A 303 -1.88 -18.77 24.01
CA ARG A 303 -2.06 -20.04 23.27
C ARG A 303 -3.49 -20.59 23.34
N GLU A 304 -4.07 -20.63 24.54
CA GLU A 304 -5.43 -21.16 24.76
C GLU A 304 -6.52 -20.28 24.16
N ARG A 305 -6.23 -18.99 23.94
CA ARG A 305 -7.11 -18.08 23.22
C ARG A 305 -7.01 -18.24 21.71
N VAL A 306 -5.82 -18.47 21.19
CA VAL A 306 -5.59 -18.71 19.76
C VAL A 306 -6.16 -20.06 19.33
N TYR A 307 -5.89 -21.12 20.09
CA TYR A 307 -6.29 -22.49 19.78
C TYR A 307 -7.34 -23.00 20.76
N ARG A 308 -8.60 -22.65 20.50
CA ARG A 308 -9.73 -23.03 21.37
C ARG A 308 -10.16 -24.47 21.09
N PRO A 309 -10.28 -25.35 22.12
CA PRO A 309 -10.71 -26.73 21.90
C PRO A 309 -12.10 -26.84 21.27
N GLU A 310 -12.98 -25.85 21.46
CA GLU A 310 -14.37 -25.86 20.98
C GLU A 310 -14.54 -25.30 19.57
N GLU A 311 -13.47 -24.80 18.94
CA GLU A 311 -13.54 -24.20 17.61
C GLU A 311 -13.95 -25.24 16.55
N THR A 312 -14.93 -24.89 15.72
CA THR A 312 -15.35 -25.72 14.58
C THR A 312 -14.73 -25.20 13.29
N VAL A 313 -14.65 -26.04 12.26
CA VAL A 313 -14.17 -25.64 10.92
C VAL A 313 -15.01 -24.48 10.36
N GLU A 314 -16.33 -24.48 10.61
CA GLU A 314 -17.26 -23.44 10.17
C GLU A 314 -17.03 -22.08 10.86
N SER A 315 -16.83 -22.10 12.18
CA SER A 315 -16.51 -20.88 12.95
C SER A 315 -15.14 -20.34 12.55
N ALA A 316 -14.13 -21.22 12.45
CA ALA A 316 -12.78 -20.86 12.02
C ALA A 316 -12.79 -20.23 10.62
N LEU A 317 -13.55 -20.81 9.68
CA LEU A 317 -13.78 -20.27 8.35
C LEU A 317 -14.39 -18.87 8.36
N THR A 318 -15.41 -18.68 9.19
CA THR A 318 -16.09 -17.39 9.31
C THR A 318 -15.12 -16.34 9.83
N ASN A 319 -14.30 -16.70 10.82
CA ASN A 319 -13.24 -15.83 11.34
C ASN A 319 -12.21 -15.47 10.26
N VAL A 320 -11.75 -16.46 9.48
CA VAL A 320 -10.80 -16.29 8.38
C VAL A 320 -11.37 -15.39 7.26
N ARG A 321 -12.65 -15.56 6.91
CA ARG A 321 -13.35 -14.74 5.91
C ARG A 321 -13.66 -13.32 6.41
N LEU A 322 -13.93 -13.14 7.69
CA LEU A 322 -14.14 -11.81 8.30
C LEU A 322 -12.81 -11.06 8.45
N ALA A 323 -11.73 -11.77 8.79
CA ALA A 323 -10.36 -11.23 8.75
C ALA A 323 -10.06 -10.66 7.37
N LYS A 324 -10.41 -11.41 6.30
CA LYS A 324 -10.31 -10.96 4.90
C LYS A 324 -11.02 -9.61 4.67
N GLN A 325 -12.28 -9.47 5.06
CA GLN A 325 -13.06 -8.24 4.81
C GLN A 325 -12.56 -7.01 5.60
N LYS A 326 -11.86 -7.22 6.72
CA LYS A 326 -11.28 -6.13 7.53
C LYS A 326 -9.86 -5.77 7.09
N ILE A 327 -9.05 -6.76 6.73
CA ILE A 327 -7.66 -6.58 6.26
C ILE A 327 -7.62 -6.06 4.81
N ASP A 328 -8.50 -6.57 3.94
CA ASP A 328 -8.50 -6.23 2.50
C ASP A 328 -9.23 -4.92 2.19
N ARG A 329 -9.87 -4.27 3.17
CA ARG A 329 -10.49 -2.94 2.99
C ARG A 329 -9.47 -1.83 2.70
N PHE A 330 -8.17 -2.15 2.74
CA PHE A 330 -7.06 -1.25 2.48
C PHE A 330 -6.25 -1.60 1.22
N HIS A 331 -6.57 -2.69 0.51
CA HIS A 331 -5.81 -3.14 -0.65
C HIS A 331 -6.74 -3.63 -1.77
N THR A 332 -7.28 -2.68 -2.53
CA THR A 332 -7.94 -2.95 -3.82
C THR A 332 -7.02 -2.41 -4.92
N GLU A 333 -6.11 -3.22 -5.42
CA GLU A 333 -5.51 -3.00 -6.75
C GLU A 333 -6.24 -3.92 -7.72
N GLU A 334 -6.97 -3.34 -8.67
CA GLU A 334 -7.53 -4.06 -9.81
C GLU A 334 -6.41 -4.44 -10.78
N SER A 335 -5.88 -5.66 -10.65
CA SER A 335 -5.14 -6.27 -11.75
C SER A 335 -6.13 -6.80 -12.79
N ARG A 336 -6.07 -6.30 -14.03
CA ARG A 336 -6.54 -7.08 -15.19
C ARG A 336 -5.68 -8.34 -15.28
N GLY A 337 -6.34 -9.49 -15.26
CA GLY A 337 -5.70 -10.82 -15.22
C GLY A 337 -5.85 -11.53 -13.87
N PHE A 338 -5.32 -12.75 -13.81
CA PHE A 338 -5.41 -13.57 -12.60
C PHE A 338 -4.58 -12.95 -11.46
N ASN A 339 -5.21 -12.62 -10.33
CA ASN A 339 -4.51 -12.19 -9.13
C ASN A 339 -3.98 -13.42 -8.38
N VAL A 340 -2.66 -13.61 -8.31
CA VAL A 340 -2.04 -14.83 -7.75
C VAL A 340 -2.35 -15.05 -6.27
N LYS A 341 -2.62 -13.97 -5.54
CA LYS A 341 -2.86 -13.99 -4.10
C LYS A 341 -4.35 -14.13 -3.78
N LEU A 342 -5.19 -13.29 -4.40
CA LEU A 342 -6.61 -13.13 -4.07
C LEU A 342 -7.55 -13.87 -5.02
N GLY A 343 -7.08 -14.26 -6.20
CA GLY A 343 -7.86 -14.99 -7.18
C GLY A 343 -8.32 -16.34 -6.65
N ARG A 344 -9.40 -16.86 -7.24
CA ARG A 344 -9.91 -18.20 -6.93
C ARG A 344 -8.82 -19.25 -7.17
N GLY A 345 -8.56 -20.11 -6.20
CA GLY A 345 -7.44 -21.06 -6.23
C GLY A 345 -6.06 -20.43 -6.01
N GLY A 346 -6.00 -19.16 -5.57
CA GLY A 346 -4.76 -18.43 -5.29
C GLY A 346 -4.14 -18.79 -3.93
N ILE A 347 -2.99 -18.15 -3.63
CA ILE A 347 -2.19 -18.41 -2.42
C ILE A 347 -3.03 -18.31 -1.15
N ARG A 348 -3.93 -17.32 -1.08
CA ARG A 348 -4.72 -17.06 0.12
C ARG A 348 -5.70 -18.19 0.46
N GLU A 349 -6.26 -18.88 -0.53
CA GLU A 349 -7.12 -20.03 -0.27
C GLU A 349 -6.34 -21.18 0.38
N ILE A 350 -5.07 -21.37 0.00
CA ILE A 350 -4.17 -22.35 0.63
C ILE A 350 -3.89 -21.97 2.09
N GLU A 351 -3.54 -20.70 2.33
CA GLU A 351 -3.31 -20.18 3.70
C GLU A 351 -4.58 -20.33 4.57
N PHE A 352 -5.76 -20.15 3.98
CA PHE A 352 -7.03 -20.29 4.67
C PHE A 352 -7.37 -21.75 5.00
N ILE A 353 -7.10 -22.69 4.08
CA ILE A 353 -7.23 -24.12 4.37
C ILE A 353 -6.36 -24.49 5.57
N ALA A 354 -5.07 -24.10 5.54
CA ALA A 354 -4.14 -24.38 6.62
C ALA A 354 -4.62 -23.78 7.95
N GLN A 355 -4.86 -22.46 8.00
CA GLN A 355 -5.19 -21.76 9.24
C GLN A 355 -6.56 -22.16 9.80
N ALA A 356 -7.58 -22.36 8.96
CA ALA A 356 -8.90 -22.76 9.45
C ALA A 356 -8.86 -24.14 10.10
N LEU A 357 -8.15 -25.09 9.50
CA LEU A 357 -7.99 -26.43 10.08
C LEU A 357 -7.11 -26.41 11.33
N GLN A 358 -6.06 -25.57 11.37
CA GLN A 358 -5.26 -25.36 12.58
C GLN A 358 -6.11 -24.77 13.72
N LEU A 359 -6.98 -23.81 13.45
CA LEU A 359 -7.88 -23.25 14.46
C LEU A 359 -8.89 -24.30 14.94
N ALA A 360 -9.52 -25.05 14.03
CA ALA A 360 -10.55 -26.02 14.37
C ALA A 360 -10.04 -27.25 15.15
N HIS A 361 -8.76 -27.61 14.96
CA HIS A 361 -8.21 -28.84 15.55
C HIS A 361 -7.05 -28.59 16.52
N GLY A 362 -6.37 -27.44 16.43
CA GLY A 362 -5.19 -27.12 17.21
C GLY A 362 -5.44 -26.97 18.70
N GLY A 363 -6.68 -26.69 19.13
CA GLY A 363 -7.01 -26.65 20.56
C GLY A 363 -6.92 -28.02 21.25
N ARG A 364 -7.02 -29.12 20.49
CA ARG A 364 -6.90 -30.49 20.99
C ARG A 364 -5.57 -31.17 20.62
N ASP A 365 -4.83 -30.58 19.68
CA ASP A 365 -3.60 -31.16 19.16
C ASP A 365 -2.54 -30.08 18.87
N THR A 366 -1.57 -29.96 19.78
CA THR A 366 -0.45 -29.02 19.66
C THR A 366 0.47 -29.34 18.49
N TRP A 367 0.40 -30.55 17.91
CA TRP A 367 1.10 -30.89 16.68
C TRP A 367 0.77 -29.90 15.56
N LEU A 368 -0.45 -29.35 15.54
CA LEU A 368 -0.91 -28.43 14.50
C LEU A 368 -0.43 -26.98 14.70
N HIS A 369 0.32 -26.67 15.77
CA HIS A 369 0.82 -25.32 16.05
C HIS A 369 2.07 -25.01 15.22
N ALA A 370 1.93 -24.98 13.89
CA ALA A 370 3.01 -24.65 12.94
C ALA A 370 2.71 -23.32 12.23
N PRO A 371 3.58 -22.31 12.31
CA PRO A 371 3.33 -21.03 11.65
C PRO A 371 3.54 -21.09 10.12
N HIS A 372 4.44 -21.94 9.64
CA HIS A 372 4.80 -22.07 8.23
C HIS A 372 3.74 -22.89 7.46
N THR A 373 3.27 -22.38 6.31
CA THR A 373 2.12 -22.94 5.58
C THR A 373 2.39 -24.37 5.09
N LEU A 374 3.51 -24.61 4.42
CA LEU A 374 3.85 -25.96 3.93
C LEU A 374 4.02 -27.00 5.05
N ILE A 375 4.62 -26.61 6.18
CA ILE A 375 4.74 -27.46 7.37
C ILE A 375 3.36 -27.77 7.95
N SER A 376 2.48 -26.76 8.02
CA SER A 376 1.09 -26.91 8.46
C SER A 376 0.32 -27.90 7.57
N LEU A 377 0.43 -27.80 6.25
CA LEU A 377 -0.20 -28.77 5.32
C LEU A 377 0.30 -30.20 5.56
N GLY A 378 1.60 -30.40 5.79
CA GLY A 378 2.15 -31.71 6.15
C GLY A 378 1.53 -32.26 7.43
N ARG A 379 1.53 -31.45 8.50
CA ARG A 379 0.99 -31.84 9.80
C ARG A 379 -0.51 -32.12 9.78
N LEU A 380 -1.27 -31.40 8.94
CA LEU A 380 -2.68 -31.63 8.71
C LEU A 380 -2.94 -32.97 7.99
N ALA A 381 -2.06 -33.34 7.06
CA ALA A 381 -2.14 -34.63 6.37
C ALA A 381 -1.80 -35.80 7.30
N ASP A 382 -0.77 -35.66 8.15
CA ASP A 382 -0.40 -36.66 9.15
C ASP A 382 -1.57 -37.01 10.10
N ARG A 383 -2.45 -36.04 10.35
CA ARG A 383 -3.65 -36.20 11.18
C ARG A 383 -4.92 -36.55 10.40
N GLY A 384 -4.83 -36.68 9.07
CA GLY A 384 -5.95 -37.05 8.20
C GLY A 384 -6.99 -35.94 7.98
N HIS A 385 -6.67 -34.68 8.30
CA HIS A 385 -7.56 -33.54 8.03
C HIS A 385 -7.60 -33.16 6.55
N ILE A 386 -6.51 -33.46 5.83
CA ILE A 386 -6.43 -33.47 4.38
C ILE A 386 -5.80 -34.79 3.92
N THR A 387 -6.08 -35.20 2.68
CA THR A 387 -5.46 -36.41 2.12
C THR A 387 -4.00 -36.13 1.70
N GLU A 388 -3.18 -37.18 1.60
CA GLU A 388 -1.80 -37.06 1.11
C GLU A 388 -1.73 -36.49 -0.32
N ARG A 389 -2.73 -36.83 -1.14
CA ARG A 389 -2.88 -36.24 -2.48
C ARG A 389 -3.10 -34.73 -2.41
N GLU A 390 -3.99 -34.27 -1.53
CA GLU A 390 -4.27 -32.84 -1.36
C GLU A 390 -3.06 -32.10 -0.77
N ARG A 391 -2.31 -32.73 0.14
CA ARG A 391 -1.04 -32.19 0.62
C ARG A 391 -0.09 -31.91 -0.54
N GLY A 392 0.12 -32.89 -1.43
CA GLY A 392 0.95 -32.74 -2.63
C GLY A 392 0.41 -31.63 -3.55
N GLU A 393 -0.86 -31.72 -3.93
CA GLU A 393 -1.50 -30.75 -4.83
C GLU A 393 -1.45 -29.30 -4.30
N LEU A 394 -1.68 -29.09 -3.00
CA LEU A 394 -1.61 -27.77 -2.36
C LEU A 394 -0.17 -27.28 -2.18
N SER A 395 0.78 -28.17 -1.86
CA SER A 395 2.19 -27.79 -1.70
C SER A 395 2.79 -27.35 -3.03
N ASP A 396 2.53 -28.10 -4.10
CA ASP A 396 2.99 -27.76 -5.45
C ASP A 396 2.34 -26.46 -5.94
N ALA A 397 1.05 -26.28 -5.67
CA ALA A 397 0.35 -25.03 -6.00
C ALA A 397 0.91 -23.83 -5.21
N TYR A 398 1.18 -24.00 -3.92
CA TYR A 398 1.78 -22.94 -3.11
C TYR A 398 3.18 -22.58 -3.64
N ALA A 399 4.01 -23.58 -3.95
CA ALA A 399 5.32 -23.37 -4.52
C ALA A 399 5.25 -22.59 -5.84
N PHE A 400 4.44 -23.07 -6.78
CA PHE A 400 4.26 -22.45 -8.08
C PHE A 400 3.74 -21.00 -7.99
N LEU A 401 2.67 -20.77 -7.22
CA LEU A 401 2.03 -19.46 -7.13
C LEU A 401 2.91 -18.44 -6.40
N ARG A 402 3.71 -18.87 -5.41
CA ARG A 402 4.66 -18.00 -4.71
C ARG A 402 5.86 -17.64 -5.57
N THR A 403 6.41 -18.59 -6.33
CA THR A 403 7.44 -18.28 -7.34
C THR A 403 6.89 -17.30 -8.37
N LEU A 404 5.65 -17.49 -8.84
CA LEU A 404 4.99 -16.55 -9.74
C LEU A 404 4.83 -15.15 -9.12
N GLU A 405 4.41 -15.07 -7.86
CA GLU A 405 4.35 -13.81 -7.10
C GLU A 405 5.73 -13.14 -7.02
N HIS A 406 6.80 -13.90 -6.79
CA HIS A 406 8.18 -13.37 -6.76
C HIS A 406 8.59 -12.79 -8.11
N ARG A 407 8.34 -13.50 -9.22
CA ARG A 407 8.72 -13.03 -10.57
C ARG A 407 7.95 -11.77 -10.97
N VAL A 408 6.67 -11.68 -10.62
CA VAL A 408 5.84 -10.50 -10.88
C VAL A 408 6.30 -9.30 -10.04
N GLN A 409 6.62 -9.51 -8.76
CA GLN A 409 7.11 -8.42 -7.89
C GLN A 409 8.50 -7.92 -8.29
N MET A 410 9.39 -8.82 -8.70
CA MET A 410 10.78 -8.49 -9.02
C MET A 410 10.99 -7.90 -10.40
N GLU A 411 9.96 -7.80 -11.24
CA GLU A 411 10.07 -7.09 -12.52
C GLU A 411 10.43 -5.61 -12.31
N HIS A 412 9.74 -4.94 -11.39
CA HIS A 412 9.93 -3.51 -11.08
C HIS A 412 10.03 -3.19 -9.58
N GLY A 413 10.10 -4.20 -8.70
CA GLY A 413 10.16 -4.01 -7.25
C GLY A 413 8.83 -3.67 -6.59
N LEU A 414 7.72 -3.72 -7.34
CA LEU A 414 6.40 -3.31 -6.90
C LEU A 414 5.66 -4.46 -6.20
N GLN A 415 4.75 -4.13 -5.28
CA GLN A 415 3.87 -5.10 -4.62
C GLN A 415 2.69 -5.51 -5.50
N THR A 416 2.96 -5.83 -6.76
CA THR A 416 1.93 -6.32 -7.68
C THR A 416 1.65 -7.80 -7.46
N HIS A 417 0.37 -8.17 -7.64
CA HIS A 417 -0.12 -9.54 -7.58
C HIS A 417 -0.79 -10.00 -8.88
N GLY A 418 -0.81 -9.14 -9.91
CA GLY A 418 -1.48 -9.41 -11.18
C GLY A 418 -0.60 -10.17 -12.16
N VAL A 419 -1.10 -11.29 -12.69
CA VAL A 419 -0.52 -11.90 -13.90
C VAL A 419 -0.93 -11.04 -15.10
N PRO A 420 0.00 -10.59 -15.96
CA PRO A 420 -0.33 -9.77 -17.11
C PRO A 420 -1.17 -10.54 -18.13
N ASP A 421 -2.20 -9.89 -18.69
CA ASP A 421 -3.03 -10.44 -19.77
C ASP A 421 -2.39 -10.28 -21.16
N GLU A 422 -1.53 -9.26 -21.32
CA GLU A 422 -0.85 -8.97 -22.58
C GLU A 422 0.07 -10.14 -23.00
N ALA A 423 -0.15 -10.68 -24.20
CA ALA A 423 0.52 -11.90 -24.67
C ALA A 423 2.06 -11.80 -24.61
N ALA A 424 2.66 -10.67 -25.00
CA ALA A 424 4.10 -10.50 -24.97
C ALA A 424 4.67 -10.55 -23.55
N ARG A 425 4.07 -9.79 -22.61
CA ARG A 425 4.48 -9.78 -21.19
C ARG A 425 4.22 -11.11 -20.51
N ARG A 426 3.11 -11.77 -20.85
CA ARG A 426 2.76 -13.09 -20.31
C ARG A 426 3.71 -14.18 -20.81
N ALA A 427 4.11 -14.15 -22.08
CA ALA A 427 5.13 -15.04 -22.63
C ALA A 427 6.50 -14.80 -21.97
N LEU A 428 6.89 -13.54 -21.74
CA LEU A 428 8.11 -13.20 -21.01
C LEU A 428 8.08 -13.74 -19.58
N LEU A 429 6.97 -13.53 -18.85
CA LEU A 429 6.78 -14.06 -17.51
C LEU A 429 6.85 -15.60 -17.49
N ALA A 430 6.25 -16.27 -18.48
CA ALA A 430 6.33 -17.72 -18.63
C ALA A 430 7.78 -18.19 -18.82
N ARG A 431 8.60 -17.49 -19.61
CA ARG A 431 10.04 -17.77 -19.72
C ARG A 431 10.78 -17.55 -18.40
N ARG A 432 10.46 -16.48 -17.66
CA ARG A 432 11.03 -16.21 -16.31
C ARG A 432 10.61 -17.26 -15.26
N MET A 433 9.50 -17.95 -15.51
CA MET A 433 9.04 -19.13 -14.77
C MET A 433 9.66 -20.45 -15.30
N HIS A 434 10.66 -20.37 -16.18
CA HIS A 434 11.40 -21.51 -16.76
C HIS A 434 10.60 -22.42 -17.69
N PHE A 435 9.49 -21.93 -18.26
CA PHE A 435 8.83 -22.66 -19.34
C PHE A 435 9.60 -22.52 -20.66
N ALA A 436 9.70 -23.62 -21.41
CA ALA A 436 10.50 -23.69 -22.63
C ALA A 436 9.97 -22.75 -23.72
N VAL A 437 10.87 -22.00 -24.37
CA VAL A 437 10.54 -20.89 -25.29
C VAL A 437 9.48 -21.26 -26.33
N ALA A 438 9.56 -22.46 -26.92
CA ALA A 438 8.67 -22.89 -28.00
C ALA A 438 7.18 -22.93 -27.62
N ARG A 439 6.85 -23.20 -26.35
CA ARG A 439 5.47 -23.34 -25.84
C ARG A 439 5.26 -22.66 -24.49
N ALA A 440 6.10 -21.67 -24.16
CA ALA A 440 6.22 -21.13 -22.81
C ALA A 440 4.87 -20.68 -22.24
N GLN A 441 4.14 -19.86 -22.99
CA GLN A 441 2.85 -19.33 -22.57
C GLN A 441 1.77 -20.41 -22.40
N GLU A 442 1.68 -21.37 -23.33
CA GLU A 442 0.67 -22.43 -23.28
C GLU A 442 0.87 -23.36 -22.08
N ASP A 443 2.12 -23.73 -21.81
CA ASP A 443 2.47 -24.62 -20.71
C ASP A 443 2.34 -23.90 -19.36
N PHE A 444 2.74 -22.63 -19.29
CA PHE A 444 2.50 -21.78 -18.12
C PHE A 444 1.01 -21.67 -17.79
N ASP A 445 0.17 -21.40 -18.80
CA ASP A 445 -1.27 -21.27 -18.62
C ASP A 445 -1.94 -22.57 -18.18
N ARG A 446 -1.45 -23.69 -18.69
CA ARG A 446 -1.90 -25.02 -18.28
C ARG A 446 -1.51 -25.30 -16.83
N ALA A 447 -0.27 -25.01 -16.44
CA ALA A 447 0.19 -25.16 -15.06
C ALA A 447 -0.59 -24.26 -14.11
N LEU A 448 -0.81 -22.99 -14.45
CA LEU A 448 -1.59 -22.05 -13.66
C LEU A 448 -3.03 -22.55 -13.45
N ARG A 449 -3.70 -23.03 -14.51
CA ARG A 449 -5.04 -23.61 -14.40
C ARG A 449 -5.06 -24.89 -13.56
N LEU A 450 -4.05 -25.75 -13.70
CA LEU A 450 -3.95 -26.99 -12.93
C LEU A 450 -3.86 -26.70 -11.43
N HIS A 451 -2.91 -25.85 -11.02
CA HIS A 451 -2.70 -25.50 -9.62
C HIS A 451 -3.92 -24.80 -9.02
N THR A 452 -4.46 -23.78 -9.70
CA THR A 452 -5.64 -23.04 -9.20
C THR A 452 -6.89 -23.91 -9.11
N SER A 453 -7.07 -24.87 -10.02
CA SER A 453 -8.18 -25.84 -9.97
C SER A 453 -8.03 -26.82 -8.80
N ASN A 454 -6.82 -27.30 -8.52
CA ASN A 454 -6.55 -28.19 -7.40
C ASN A 454 -6.80 -27.50 -6.04
N VAL A 455 -6.34 -26.25 -5.90
CA VAL A 455 -6.61 -25.43 -4.70
C VAL A 455 -8.11 -25.22 -4.55
N SER A 456 -8.80 -24.79 -5.61
CA SER A 456 -10.24 -24.54 -5.60
C SER A 456 -11.05 -25.79 -5.22
N ARG A 457 -10.63 -26.98 -5.70
CA ARG A 457 -11.26 -28.26 -5.39
C ARG A 457 -11.13 -28.59 -3.91
N THR A 458 -9.92 -28.51 -3.37
CA THR A 458 -9.67 -28.77 -1.94
C THR A 458 -10.39 -27.77 -1.06
N TYR A 459 -10.34 -26.48 -1.41
CA TYR A 459 -11.07 -25.42 -0.74
C TYR A 459 -12.58 -25.73 -0.70
N ALA A 460 -13.17 -26.09 -1.85
CA ALA A 460 -14.58 -26.47 -1.92
C ALA A 460 -14.90 -27.75 -1.13
N ARG A 461 -14.00 -28.74 -1.05
CA ARG A 461 -14.24 -29.93 -0.22
C ARG A 461 -14.22 -29.60 1.27
N VAL A 462 -13.18 -28.89 1.73
CA VAL A 462 -12.99 -28.56 3.14
C VAL A 462 -14.11 -27.64 3.63
N PHE A 463 -14.66 -26.80 2.74
CA PHE A 463 -15.54 -25.70 3.12
C PHE A 463 -16.95 -25.70 2.47
N GLY A 464 -17.24 -26.62 1.55
CA GLY A 464 -18.42 -26.59 0.67
C GLY A 464 -19.54 -27.56 1.02
N THR A 465 -19.61 -28.09 2.24
CA THR A 465 -20.75 -28.89 2.72
C THR A 465 -21.88 -28.03 3.29
N GLN A 466 -22.38 -27.06 2.51
CA GLN A 466 -23.74 -26.51 2.63
C GLN A 466 -24.28 -26.14 1.24
N ALA A 467 -24.74 -27.15 0.49
CA ALA A 467 -25.67 -27.00 -0.63
C ALA A 467 -26.53 -28.28 -0.78
N GLY A 468 -26.92 -28.88 0.34
CA GLY A 468 -27.58 -30.18 0.38
C GLY A 468 -28.57 -30.31 1.53
N ALA A 469 -29.52 -29.38 1.64
CA ALA A 469 -30.78 -29.53 2.37
C ALA A 469 -31.68 -28.31 2.07
N GLY A 470 -32.25 -28.24 0.86
CA GLY A 470 -33.12 -27.13 0.48
C GLY A 470 -33.26 -26.91 -1.02
N SER A 471 -33.38 -27.97 -1.82
CA SER A 471 -33.82 -27.88 -3.21
C SER A 471 -34.91 -28.92 -3.41
N LYS A 472 -36.17 -28.47 -3.30
CA LYS A 472 -37.27 -29.13 -4.00
C LYS A 472 -37.20 -28.63 -5.44
N THR A 473 -36.62 -29.45 -6.31
CA THR A 473 -36.76 -29.29 -7.75
C THR A 473 -38.11 -29.87 -8.13
N GLU A 474 -39.05 -29.02 -8.53
CA GLU A 474 -40.28 -29.46 -9.19
C GLU A 474 -39.92 -29.88 -10.62
N GLU A 475 -40.07 -31.18 -10.86
CA GLU A 475 -40.10 -31.78 -12.19
C GLU A 475 -41.36 -31.30 -12.95
N THR A 476 -41.18 -30.82 -14.17
CA THR A 476 -42.24 -30.88 -15.18
C THR A 476 -41.68 -31.46 -16.47
N SER A 477 -42.06 -32.72 -16.68
CA SER A 477 -41.94 -33.51 -17.90
C SER A 477 -42.76 -32.91 -19.04
N VAL A 478 -42.18 -32.82 -20.24
CA VAL A 478 -42.96 -32.86 -21.48
C VAL A 478 -42.32 -33.85 -22.45
N ALA A 479 -43.17 -34.75 -22.92
CA ALA A 479 -42.90 -35.98 -23.64
C ALA A 479 -42.26 -35.76 -25.01
N ARG A 480 -41.37 -36.69 -25.38
CA ARG A 480 -41.05 -37.01 -26.77
C ARG A 480 -42.14 -37.94 -27.28
N ASP A 481 -42.77 -37.55 -28.37
CA ASP A 481 -43.56 -38.46 -29.18
C ASP A 481 -43.03 -38.47 -30.62
N SER A 482 -42.99 -39.67 -31.17
CA SER A 482 -42.37 -40.06 -32.44
C SER A 482 -43.38 -40.03 -33.59
N THR A 483 -42.93 -39.68 -34.81
CA THR A 483 -43.43 -40.06 -36.16
C THR A 483 -42.91 -39.01 -37.16
N GLY A 484 -42.50 -39.27 -38.41
CA GLY A 484 -42.34 -40.44 -39.26
C GLY A 484 -41.84 -39.98 -40.65
N ALA A 485 -41.06 -40.83 -41.32
CA ALA A 485 -40.96 -41.07 -42.77
C ALA A 485 -40.60 -39.95 -43.81
N SER A 486 -39.47 -40.23 -44.50
CA SER A 486 -39.32 -40.42 -45.97
C SER A 486 -39.06 -39.26 -46.96
N GLY A 487 -38.15 -39.54 -47.93
CA GLY A 487 -38.09 -38.99 -49.31
C GLY A 487 -36.91 -38.03 -49.59
N ARG A 488 -35.77 -38.48 -50.15
CA ARG A 488 -35.39 -38.61 -51.60
C ARG A 488 -35.09 -37.30 -52.37
N ASP A 489 -33.84 -37.24 -52.86
CA ASP A 489 -33.28 -36.72 -54.13
C ASP A 489 -33.72 -35.37 -54.73
N ALA A 490 -32.73 -34.49 -55.03
CA ALA A 490 -32.22 -34.24 -56.40
C ALA A 490 -31.56 -32.83 -56.58
N SER A 491 -30.27 -32.85 -56.94
CA SER A 491 -29.54 -32.00 -57.91
C SER A 491 -29.94 -30.54 -58.26
N ALA A 492 -28.95 -29.63 -58.22
CA ALA A 492 -28.30 -28.99 -59.39
C ALA A 492 -28.14 -27.43 -59.31
N GLN A 493 -26.91 -26.99 -59.63
CA GLN A 493 -26.47 -25.66 -60.13
C GLN A 493 -26.58 -24.49 -59.12
N GLY A 494 -25.57 -23.65 -58.87
CA GLY A 494 -24.37 -23.30 -59.62
C GLY A 494 -24.35 -21.78 -59.76
N GLU A 495 -23.73 -21.05 -58.82
CA GLU A 495 -23.24 -19.69 -59.06
C GLU A 495 -22.25 -19.25 -57.96
N SER A 496 -21.16 -18.64 -58.40
CA SER A 496 -19.94 -18.36 -57.65
C SER A 496 -19.87 -16.91 -57.15
N ALA A 497 -19.67 -16.75 -55.83
CA ALA A 497 -18.93 -15.68 -55.12
C ALA A 497 -19.54 -14.24 -55.12
N PRO A 498 -19.27 -13.38 -54.11
CA PRO A 498 -18.01 -13.29 -53.36
C PRO A 498 -18.11 -13.60 -51.87
N ALA A 499 -17.01 -14.15 -51.35
CA ALA A 499 -16.75 -14.32 -49.92
C ALA A 499 -16.85 -12.96 -49.20
N ARG A 500 -17.87 -12.80 -48.36
CA ARG A 500 -17.82 -11.82 -47.28
C ARG A 500 -16.85 -12.38 -46.24
N SER A 501 -15.73 -11.71 -46.07
CA SER A 501 -14.84 -11.90 -44.94
C SER A 501 -15.64 -11.68 -43.65
N PHE A 502 -16.02 -12.76 -42.98
CA PHE A 502 -16.28 -12.70 -41.54
C PHE A 502 -14.93 -12.48 -40.87
N ARG A 503 -14.56 -11.21 -40.75
CA ARG A 503 -13.53 -10.79 -39.81
C ARG A 503 -14.22 -10.84 -38.45
N GLU A 504 -13.94 -11.87 -37.65
CA GLU A 504 -14.30 -11.83 -36.23
C GLU A 504 -13.78 -10.50 -35.66
N PRO A 505 -14.61 -9.69 -35.00
CA PRO A 505 -14.13 -8.48 -34.36
C PRO A 505 -13.06 -8.88 -33.31
N PRO A 506 -12.00 -8.08 -33.12
CA PRO A 506 -10.98 -8.39 -32.12
C PRO A 506 -11.63 -8.62 -30.74
N VAL A 507 -11.14 -9.59 -29.98
CA VAL A 507 -11.65 -9.99 -28.64
C VAL A 507 -11.85 -8.79 -27.69
N GLU A 508 -11.05 -7.72 -27.87
CA GLU A 508 -11.15 -6.46 -27.13
C GLU A 508 -12.46 -5.69 -27.42
N ALA A 509 -12.95 -5.72 -28.67
CA ALA A 509 -14.20 -5.06 -29.07
C ALA A 509 -15.45 -5.76 -28.51
N GLU A 510 -15.40 -7.09 -28.35
CA GLU A 510 -16.47 -7.86 -27.69
C GLU A 510 -16.51 -7.59 -26.18
N ALA A 511 -15.33 -7.51 -25.54
CA ALA A 511 -15.23 -7.21 -24.12
C ALA A 511 -15.67 -5.77 -23.80
N ASP A 512 -15.43 -4.79 -24.67
CA ASP A 512 -15.91 -3.42 -24.52
C ASP A 512 -17.42 -3.31 -24.73
N ALA A 513 -17.97 -4.08 -25.68
CA ALA A 513 -19.41 -4.23 -25.86
C ALA A 513 -20.08 -4.78 -24.60
N ALA A 514 -19.52 -5.81 -23.98
CA ALA A 514 -20.06 -6.40 -22.76
C ALA A 514 -20.07 -5.41 -21.58
N LEU A 515 -18.98 -4.65 -21.37
CA LEU A 515 -18.90 -3.66 -20.29
C LEU A 515 -19.91 -2.52 -20.47
N ALA A 516 -20.05 -2.02 -21.69
CA ALA A 516 -21.00 -0.94 -21.98
C ALA A 516 -22.46 -1.40 -21.80
N VAL A 517 -22.79 -2.62 -22.21
CA VAL A 517 -24.12 -3.21 -21.99
C VAL A 517 -24.40 -3.40 -20.51
N ALA A 518 -23.43 -3.89 -19.73
CA ALA A 518 -23.56 -4.05 -18.29
C ALA A 518 -23.82 -2.71 -17.59
N ALA A 519 -23.06 -1.67 -17.93
CA ALA A 519 -23.24 -0.33 -17.39
C ALA A 519 -24.61 0.27 -17.77
N ALA A 520 -24.98 0.20 -19.05
CA ALA A 520 -26.24 0.74 -19.57
C ALA A 520 -27.47 0.07 -18.93
N SER A 521 -27.41 -1.25 -18.70
CA SER A 521 -28.48 -2.02 -18.05
C SER A 521 -28.79 -1.51 -16.64
N VAL A 522 -27.79 -0.95 -15.96
CA VAL A 522 -27.98 -0.32 -14.66
C VAL A 522 -28.45 1.12 -14.81
N PHE A 523 -27.71 1.94 -15.55
CA PHE A 523 -27.93 3.38 -15.62
C PHE A 523 -29.29 3.77 -16.20
N VAL A 524 -29.88 2.94 -17.05
CA VAL A 524 -31.23 3.18 -17.60
C VAL A 524 -32.30 3.43 -16.52
N ARG A 525 -32.12 2.84 -15.33
CA ARG A 525 -33.02 3.02 -14.17
C ARG A 525 -32.86 4.36 -13.47
N TYR A 526 -31.77 5.08 -13.73
CA TYR A 526 -31.36 6.31 -13.06
C TYR A 526 -31.37 7.53 -13.99
N VAL A 527 -31.51 7.33 -15.31
CA VAL A 527 -31.56 8.44 -16.28
C VAL A 527 -32.94 9.11 -16.23
N THR A 528 -32.96 10.44 -16.06
CA THR A 528 -34.17 11.27 -15.97
C THR A 528 -34.06 12.46 -16.94
N GLY A 529 -35.05 12.69 -17.82
CA GLY A 529 -35.11 13.88 -18.69
C GLY A 529 -36.13 13.82 -19.84
N GLU A 530 -36.47 15.00 -20.40
CA GLU A 530 -37.44 15.24 -21.50
C GLU A 530 -37.01 14.70 -22.89
N GLU A 531 -35.81 14.14 -23.03
CA GLU A 531 -35.37 13.42 -24.25
C GLU A 531 -35.96 12.00 -24.35
N GLY A 532 -36.64 11.52 -23.29
CA GLY A 532 -37.47 10.32 -23.31
C GLY A 532 -38.93 10.68 -23.59
N GLY A 533 -39.29 10.94 -24.84
CA GLY A 533 -40.70 10.97 -25.23
C GLY A 533 -41.32 9.58 -25.02
N GLU A 534 -42.38 9.47 -24.21
CA GLU A 534 -43.28 8.32 -23.88
C GLU A 534 -42.75 6.86 -23.79
N GLY A 535 -41.50 6.56 -24.16
CA GLY A 535 -40.81 5.29 -24.04
C GLY A 535 -39.38 5.57 -23.58
N GLY A 536 -39.06 5.17 -22.35
CA GLY A 536 -37.76 5.45 -21.71
C GLY A 536 -36.53 5.01 -22.52
N VAL A 537 -35.34 5.45 -22.08
CA VAL A 537 -34.07 5.17 -22.77
C VAL A 537 -33.86 3.67 -22.96
N GLU A 538 -33.61 3.21 -24.18
CA GLU A 538 -33.32 1.79 -24.42
C GLU A 538 -31.87 1.45 -24.03
N VAL A 539 -31.67 0.31 -23.36
CA VAL A 539 -30.33 -0.20 -22.94
C VAL A 539 -29.37 -0.27 -24.13
N GLY A 540 -29.84 -0.74 -25.29
CA GLY A 540 -29.02 -0.85 -26.49
C GLY A 540 -28.57 0.51 -27.04
N SER A 541 -29.40 1.54 -26.91
CA SER A 541 -29.05 2.91 -27.32
C SER A 541 -28.00 3.51 -26.39
N LEU A 542 -28.23 3.39 -25.07
CA LEU A 542 -27.30 3.89 -24.06
C LEU A 542 -25.95 3.17 -24.11
N ALA A 543 -25.93 1.85 -24.30
CA ALA A 543 -24.70 1.08 -24.46
C ALA A 543 -23.91 1.46 -25.73
N ARG A 544 -24.60 1.93 -26.79
CA ARG A 544 -23.94 2.48 -27.97
C ARG A 544 -23.31 3.83 -27.66
N GLU A 545 -24.05 4.72 -27.00
CA GLU A 545 -23.58 6.05 -26.62
C GLU A 545 -22.35 5.97 -25.69
N LEU A 546 -22.38 5.13 -24.65
CA LEU A 546 -21.24 4.92 -23.75
C LEU A 546 -19.98 4.44 -24.50
N ARG A 547 -20.13 3.58 -25.51
CA ARG A 547 -19.00 3.10 -26.33
C ARG A 547 -18.47 4.16 -27.27
N GLU A 548 -19.35 4.89 -27.94
CA GLU A 548 -18.94 5.97 -28.83
C GLU A 548 -18.17 7.04 -28.06
N GLU A 549 -18.60 7.36 -26.84
CA GLU A 549 -17.88 8.31 -26.00
C GLU A 549 -16.58 7.72 -25.43
N ALA A 550 -16.57 6.44 -25.03
CA ALA A 550 -15.34 5.78 -24.58
C ALA A 550 -14.28 5.73 -25.69
N ALA A 551 -14.69 5.47 -26.94
CA ALA A 551 -13.81 5.47 -28.10
C ALA A 551 -13.17 6.85 -28.37
N ARG A 552 -13.81 7.95 -27.93
CA ARG A 552 -13.28 9.31 -28.02
C ARG A 552 -12.43 9.71 -26.81
N SER A 553 -12.48 8.93 -25.73
CA SER A 553 -11.70 9.20 -24.51
C SER A 553 -10.22 8.82 -24.68
N LEU A 554 -9.36 9.33 -23.80
CA LEU A 554 -7.93 9.01 -23.78
C LEU A 554 -7.63 7.50 -23.61
N ASN A 555 -8.55 6.76 -23.00
CA ASN A 555 -8.42 5.31 -22.81
C ASN A 555 -9.81 4.65 -22.73
N SER A 556 -10.33 4.20 -23.88
CA SER A 556 -11.66 3.56 -24.01
C SER A 556 -11.88 2.41 -23.03
N ARG A 557 -10.91 1.50 -22.92
CA ARG A 557 -11.03 0.31 -22.08
C ARG A 557 -11.08 0.68 -20.59
N ARG A 558 -10.25 1.63 -20.14
CA ARG A 558 -10.31 2.16 -18.75
C ARG A 558 -11.64 2.85 -18.48
N ALA A 559 -12.11 3.68 -19.42
CA ALA A 559 -13.40 4.36 -19.33
C ALA A 559 -14.53 3.35 -19.06
N LEU A 560 -14.68 2.35 -19.93
CA LEU A 560 -15.74 1.35 -19.82
C LEU A 560 -15.61 0.45 -18.59
N THR A 561 -14.38 0.16 -18.15
CA THR A 561 -14.15 -0.62 -16.91
C THR A 561 -14.69 0.14 -15.69
N HIS A 562 -14.25 1.39 -15.50
CA HIS A 562 -14.68 2.21 -14.37
C HIS A 562 -16.17 2.55 -14.46
N VAL A 563 -16.69 2.88 -15.64
CA VAL A 563 -18.12 3.16 -15.85
C VAL A 563 -18.99 1.95 -15.48
N ALA A 564 -18.56 0.72 -15.83
CA ALA A 564 -19.25 -0.50 -15.41
C ALA A 564 -19.13 -0.76 -13.90
N ARG A 565 -18.00 -0.44 -13.28
CA ARG A 565 -17.83 -0.54 -11.81
C ARG A 565 -18.67 0.47 -11.06
N VAL A 566 -18.74 1.71 -11.52
CA VAL A 566 -19.61 2.77 -10.98
C VAL A 566 -21.07 2.33 -11.07
N ALA A 567 -21.49 1.80 -12.21
CA ALA A 567 -22.82 1.22 -12.39
C ALA A 567 -23.10 0.11 -11.36
N ALA A 568 -22.22 -0.89 -11.26
CA ALA A 568 -22.36 -1.97 -10.28
C ALA A 568 -22.38 -1.47 -8.83
N SER A 569 -21.58 -0.44 -8.52
CA SER A 569 -21.55 0.20 -7.20
C SER A 569 -22.88 0.91 -6.89
N LEU A 570 -23.43 1.66 -7.85
CA LEU A 570 -24.72 2.34 -7.73
C LEU A 570 -25.89 1.37 -7.55
N GLU A 571 -25.89 0.25 -8.29
CA GLU A 571 -26.88 -0.82 -8.12
C GLU A 571 -26.81 -1.43 -6.71
N LYS A 572 -25.59 -1.65 -6.21
CA LYS A 572 -25.37 -2.25 -4.89
C LYS A 572 -25.69 -1.30 -3.74
N SER A 573 -25.42 0.01 -3.90
CA SER A 573 -25.67 1.00 -2.86
C SER A 573 -27.16 1.31 -2.71
N GLY A 574 -27.95 1.16 -3.78
CA GLY A 574 -29.38 1.48 -3.78
C GLY A 574 -29.67 2.98 -3.63
N GLU A 575 -28.65 3.83 -3.85
CA GLU A 575 -28.78 5.28 -3.77
C GLU A 575 -29.72 5.82 -4.84
N ARG A 576 -30.58 6.77 -4.48
CA ARG A 576 -31.47 7.44 -5.44
C ARG A 576 -30.73 8.62 -6.07
N VAL A 577 -30.27 8.43 -7.30
CA VAL A 577 -29.54 9.43 -8.07
C VAL A 577 -30.27 9.71 -9.38
N ALA A 578 -30.39 10.99 -9.75
CA ALA A 578 -30.91 11.40 -11.04
C ALA A 578 -29.73 11.67 -11.99
N LEU A 579 -29.67 10.95 -13.10
CA LEU A 579 -28.62 11.05 -14.10
C LEU A 579 -29.16 11.64 -15.40
N SER A 580 -28.35 12.42 -16.09
CA SER A 580 -28.59 12.83 -17.48
C SER A 580 -27.66 12.07 -18.41
N CYS A 581 -28.00 11.99 -19.70
CA CYS A 581 -27.08 11.45 -20.71
C CYS A 581 -25.78 12.29 -20.77
N SER A 582 -25.87 13.60 -20.54
CA SER A 582 -24.68 14.46 -20.41
C SER A 582 -23.77 14.04 -19.24
N ALA A 583 -24.33 13.74 -18.07
CA ALA A 583 -23.54 13.27 -16.92
C ALA A 583 -22.85 11.93 -17.20
N LEU A 584 -23.50 11.02 -17.93
CA LEU A 584 -22.89 9.75 -18.33
C LEU A 584 -21.75 9.94 -19.34
N ARG A 585 -21.88 10.87 -20.29
CA ARG A 585 -20.77 11.21 -21.21
C ARG A 585 -19.57 11.79 -20.46
N GLU A 586 -19.82 12.71 -19.54
CA GLU A 586 -18.78 13.32 -18.71
C GLU A 586 -18.13 12.32 -17.75
N LEU A 587 -18.90 11.38 -17.20
CA LEU A 587 -18.40 10.24 -16.44
C LEU A 587 -17.43 9.38 -17.29
N VAL A 588 -17.82 9.03 -18.51
CA VAL A 588 -17.00 8.23 -19.43
C VAL A 588 -15.69 8.96 -19.75
N ARG A 589 -15.74 10.27 -20.03
CA ARG A 589 -14.54 11.09 -20.28
C ARG A 589 -13.60 11.11 -19.08
N LEU A 590 -14.13 11.40 -17.89
CA LEU A 590 -13.35 11.50 -16.66
C LEU A 590 -12.68 10.16 -16.31
N CYS A 591 -13.44 9.05 -16.33
CA CYS A 591 -12.89 7.71 -16.14
C CYS A 591 -11.89 7.31 -17.23
N GLY A 592 -12.13 7.74 -18.47
CA GLY A 592 -11.23 7.52 -19.59
C GLY A 592 -9.94 8.30 -19.49
N ALA A 593 -9.90 9.43 -18.77
CA ALA A 593 -8.72 10.26 -18.57
C ALA A 593 -7.94 9.93 -17.29
N SER A 594 -8.64 9.59 -16.20
CA SER A 594 -8.05 9.45 -14.87
C SER A 594 -8.53 8.20 -14.14
N ASP A 595 -7.56 7.39 -13.74
CA ASP A 595 -7.79 6.22 -12.89
C ASP A 595 -8.22 6.63 -11.47
N LEU A 596 -7.59 7.68 -10.92
CA LEU A 596 -7.90 8.25 -9.61
C LEU A 596 -9.38 8.64 -9.48
N PHE A 597 -9.90 9.36 -10.48
CA PHE A 597 -11.31 9.77 -10.45
C PHE A 597 -12.27 8.60 -10.71
N GLY A 598 -11.86 7.60 -11.50
CA GLY A 598 -12.61 6.34 -11.65
C GLY A 598 -12.78 5.58 -10.33
N GLU A 599 -11.73 5.50 -9.53
CA GLU A 599 -11.78 4.89 -8.20
C GLU A 599 -12.64 5.70 -7.22
N ILE A 600 -12.50 7.03 -7.21
CA ILE A 600 -13.31 7.93 -6.35
C ILE A 600 -14.80 7.74 -6.63
N LEU A 601 -15.21 7.71 -7.91
CA LEU A 601 -16.59 7.55 -8.34
C LEU A 601 -17.11 6.13 -8.13
N THR A 602 -16.24 5.12 -8.24
CA THR A 602 -16.61 3.73 -7.90
C THR A 602 -16.89 3.60 -6.41
N GLY A 603 -16.07 4.23 -5.57
CA GLY A 603 -16.26 4.25 -4.12
C GLY A 603 -17.47 5.07 -3.67
N ASN A 604 -17.86 6.09 -4.44
CA ASN A 604 -18.94 7.02 -4.12
C ASN A 604 -19.82 7.32 -5.36
N PRO A 605 -20.65 6.37 -5.81
CA PRO A 605 -21.44 6.52 -7.03
C PRO A 605 -22.48 7.65 -6.95
N ALA A 606 -22.88 8.10 -5.75
CA ALA A 606 -23.69 9.32 -5.57
C ALA A 606 -23.06 10.60 -6.15
N LEU A 607 -21.75 10.63 -6.41
CA LEU A 607 -21.05 11.80 -6.97
C LEU A 607 -21.14 11.90 -8.50
N VAL A 608 -21.70 10.90 -9.18
CA VAL A 608 -21.80 10.89 -10.65
C VAL A 608 -22.52 12.15 -11.19
N PRO A 609 -23.62 12.67 -10.62
CA PRO A 609 -24.24 13.90 -11.12
C PRO A 609 -23.29 15.11 -11.10
N SER A 610 -22.37 15.17 -10.13
CA SER A 610 -21.43 16.28 -9.95
C SER A 610 -20.44 16.38 -11.11
N VAL A 611 -20.18 15.30 -11.85
CA VAL A 611 -19.29 15.36 -13.02
C VAL A 611 -19.88 16.24 -14.13
N ALA A 612 -21.20 16.47 -14.14
CA ALA A 612 -21.90 17.31 -15.11
C ALA A 612 -22.08 18.76 -14.66
N THR A 613 -21.53 19.16 -13.50
CA THR A 613 -21.66 20.53 -12.99
C THR A 613 -21.09 21.52 -14.02
N PRO A 614 -21.88 22.52 -14.49
CA PRO A 614 -21.39 23.52 -15.44
C PRO A 614 -20.22 24.32 -14.90
N VAL A 615 -19.29 24.70 -15.79
CA VAL A 615 -18.08 25.43 -15.39
C VAL A 615 -18.39 26.80 -14.77
N GLU A 616 -19.47 27.46 -15.18
CA GLU A 616 -19.93 28.73 -14.62
C GLU A 616 -20.36 28.57 -13.15
N VAL A 617 -21.05 27.47 -12.84
CA VAL A 617 -21.47 27.13 -11.47
C VAL A 617 -20.24 26.80 -10.63
N LEU A 618 -19.29 26.04 -11.18
CA LEU A 618 -18.03 25.73 -10.52
C LEU A 618 -17.23 27.01 -10.19
N ARG A 619 -17.09 27.93 -11.14
CA ARG A 619 -16.38 29.22 -10.96
C ARG A 619 -17.03 30.12 -9.92
N ALA A 620 -18.35 30.09 -9.80
CA ALA A 620 -19.10 30.89 -8.82
C ALA A 620 -19.19 30.24 -7.43
N ARG A 621 -18.65 29.03 -7.24
CA ARG A 621 -18.88 28.22 -6.06
C ARG A 621 -18.03 28.67 -4.88
N ASP A 622 -18.65 28.83 -3.72
CA ASP A 622 -17.96 29.05 -2.45
C ASP A 622 -17.67 27.68 -1.79
N GLY A 623 -16.49 27.13 -2.08
CA GLY A 623 -16.04 25.83 -1.55
C GLY A 623 -15.99 25.81 -0.02
N ARG A 624 -15.51 26.91 0.60
CA ARG A 624 -15.48 27.08 2.05
C ARG A 624 -16.88 26.99 2.65
N MET A 625 -17.86 27.70 2.10
CA MET A 625 -19.23 27.69 2.61
C MET A 625 -19.85 26.30 2.52
N LEU A 626 -19.65 25.58 1.42
CA LEU A 626 -20.15 24.22 1.24
C LEU A 626 -19.54 23.24 2.25
N MET A 627 -18.21 23.21 2.35
CA MET A 627 -17.51 22.35 3.32
C MET A 627 -17.89 22.69 4.75
N ARG A 628 -18.02 23.99 5.08
CA ARG A 628 -18.46 24.43 6.39
C ARG A 628 -19.89 24.01 6.67
N SER A 629 -20.82 24.18 5.74
CA SER A 629 -22.22 23.80 5.92
C SER A 629 -22.36 22.29 6.17
N ALA A 630 -21.58 21.47 5.46
CA ALA A 630 -21.53 20.03 5.68
C ALA A 630 -21.00 19.67 7.08
N VAL A 631 -19.95 20.36 7.54
CA VAL A 631 -19.39 20.18 8.89
C VAL A 631 -20.34 20.70 9.98
N ASP A 632 -21.04 21.82 9.75
CA ASP A 632 -21.96 22.45 10.71
C ASP A 632 -23.20 21.60 10.99
N ALA A 633 -23.54 20.68 10.09
CA ALA A 633 -24.61 19.69 10.29
C ALA A 633 -24.22 18.57 11.28
N GLU A 634 -22.93 18.45 11.62
CA GLU A 634 -22.41 17.34 12.43
C GLU A 634 -22.02 17.79 13.84
N ALA A 635 -22.30 16.95 14.85
CA ALA A 635 -22.04 17.29 16.25
C ALA A 635 -20.74 16.67 16.80
N ALA A 636 -20.27 15.56 16.23
CA ALA A 636 -19.13 14.78 16.71
C ALA A 636 -17.91 14.94 15.81
N PHE A 637 -16.71 14.97 16.39
CA PHE A 637 -15.46 15.18 15.64
C PHE A 637 -15.27 14.21 14.49
N GLY A 638 -15.42 12.89 14.72
CA GLY A 638 -15.30 11.90 13.64
C GLY A 638 -16.33 12.07 12.52
N ALA A 639 -17.53 12.57 12.83
CA ALA A 639 -18.56 12.87 11.85
C ALA A 639 -18.23 14.13 11.05
N GLU A 640 -17.74 15.19 11.70
CA GLU A 640 -17.22 16.41 11.07
C GLU A 640 -16.07 16.07 10.10
N LEU A 641 -15.15 15.19 10.50
CA LEU A 641 -14.06 14.71 9.64
C LEU A 641 -14.57 14.02 8.38
N SER A 642 -15.60 13.20 8.53
CA SER A 642 -16.22 12.46 7.43
C SER A 642 -17.00 13.40 6.50
N ALA A 643 -17.75 14.36 7.05
CA ALA A 643 -18.48 15.36 6.27
C ALA A 643 -17.55 16.28 5.47
N LEU A 644 -16.44 16.72 6.08
CA LEU A 644 -15.41 17.51 5.41
C LEU A 644 -14.83 16.76 4.20
N ARG A 645 -14.52 15.46 4.35
CA ARG A 645 -14.02 14.60 3.26
C ARG A 645 -15.01 14.46 2.11
N ARG A 646 -16.29 14.20 2.43
CA ARG A 646 -17.34 14.06 1.41
C ARG A 646 -17.52 15.37 0.62
N ALA A 647 -17.59 16.50 1.31
CA ALA A 647 -17.73 17.82 0.68
C ALA A 647 -16.50 18.17 -0.18
N TRP A 648 -15.29 17.89 0.31
CA TRP A 648 -14.06 18.08 -0.46
C TRP A 648 -14.01 17.19 -1.71
N THR A 649 -14.35 15.90 -1.57
CA THR A 649 -14.36 14.93 -2.68
C THR A 649 -15.33 15.37 -3.77
N HIS A 650 -16.49 15.89 -3.38
CA HIS A 650 -17.45 16.47 -4.32
C HIS A 650 -16.84 17.62 -5.13
N LEU A 651 -16.16 18.56 -4.48
CA LEU A 651 -15.56 19.72 -5.13
C LEU A 651 -14.40 19.33 -6.05
N VAL A 652 -13.51 18.43 -5.62
CA VAL A 652 -12.36 18.02 -6.45
C VAL A 652 -12.79 17.22 -7.69
N VAL A 653 -13.88 16.44 -7.60
CA VAL A 653 -14.47 15.74 -8.74
C VAL A 653 -15.04 16.71 -9.77
N GLU A 654 -15.72 17.77 -9.33
CA GLU A 654 -16.24 18.81 -10.24
C GLU A 654 -15.10 19.51 -11.00
N ILE A 655 -14.02 19.88 -10.28
CA ILE A 655 -12.83 20.47 -10.90
C ILE A 655 -12.21 19.49 -11.90
N GLY A 656 -12.01 18.22 -11.49
CA GLY A 656 -11.48 17.15 -12.34
C GLY A 656 -12.28 16.92 -13.62
N ALA A 657 -13.60 16.91 -13.52
CA ALA A 657 -14.49 16.70 -14.66
C ALA A 657 -14.37 17.85 -15.68
N ARG A 658 -14.40 19.10 -15.22
CA ARG A 658 -14.29 20.28 -16.11
C ARG A 658 -12.88 20.47 -16.69
N ASP A 659 -11.85 20.09 -15.95
CA ASP A 659 -10.46 20.08 -16.44
C ASP A 659 -10.30 19.07 -17.59
N VAL A 660 -10.75 17.82 -17.39
CA VAL A 660 -10.73 16.79 -18.43
C VAL A 660 -11.59 17.15 -19.65
N ALA A 661 -12.72 17.82 -19.44
CA ALA A 661 -13.58 18.30 -20.52
C ALA A 661 -12.92 19.41 -21.36
N GLY A 662 -11.83 20.01 -20.89
CA GLY A 662 -11.16 21.14 -21.54
C GLY A 662 -11.84 22.48 -21.29
N ASP A 663 -12.77 22.55 -20.32
CA ASP A 663 -13.49 23.78 -19.96
C ASP A 663 -12.64 24.71 -19.08
N LEU A 664 -11.59 24.16 -18.47
CA LEU A 664 -10.62 24.88 -17.64
C LEU A 664 -9.26 24.87 -18.31
N THR A 665 -8.61 26.03 -18.33
CA THR A 665 -7.17 26.08 -18.59
C THR A 665 -6.41 25.49 -17.39
N GLN A 666 -5.18 25.02 -17.61
CA GLN A 666 -4.32 24.52 -16.53
C GLN A 666 -4.16 25.56 -15.40
N ALA A 667 -4.08 26.85 -15.75
CA ALA A 667 -3.97 27.93 -14.77
C ALA A 667 -5.25 28.07 -13.93
N GLU A 668 -6.43 27.96 -14.55
CA GLU A 668 -7.72 27.99 -13.83
C GLU A 668 -7.89 26.75 -12.94
N SER A 669 -7.54 25.55 -13.43
CA SER A 669 -7.56 24.32 -12.63
C SER A 669 -6.67 24.47 -11.39
N ASN A 670 -5.42 24.91 -11.57
CA ASN A 670 -4.50 25.16 -10.46
C ASN A 670 -5.03 26.22 -9.48
N ALA A 671 -5.67 27.28 -9.99
CA ALA A 671 -6.25 28.33 -9.15
C ALA A 671 -7.42 27.79 -8.30
N LEU A 672 -8.32 27.01 -8.90
CA LEU A 672 -9.44 26.37 -8.20
C LEU A 672 -8.95 25.35 -7.16
N GLN A 673 -7.95 24.54 -7.50
CA GLN A 673 -7.35 23.58 -6.56
C GLN A 673 -6.63 24.27 -5.39
N THR A 674 -5.98 25.40 -5.67
CA THR A 674 -5.36 26.24 -4.63
C THR A 674 -6.42 26.86 -3.72
N ALA A 675 -7.52 27.35 -4.28
CA ALA A 675 -8.64 27.88 -3.50
C ALA A 675 -9.26 26.78 -2.62
N LEU A 676 -9.50 25.59 -3.18
CA LEU A 676 -10.01 24.43 -2.44
C LEU A 676 -9.08 24.04 -1.28
N ALA A 677 -7.77 24.05 -1.48
CA ALA A 677 -6.80 23.81 -0.42
C ALA A 677 -6.88 24.85 0.71
N ALA A 678 -6.93 26.14 0.36
CA ALA A 678 -7.07 27.23 1.33
C ALA A 678 -8.39 27.13 2.12
N ASP A 679 -9.49 26.84 1.43
CA ASP A 679 -10.81 26.64 2.04
C ASP A 679 -10.81 25.43 2.98
N SER A 680 -10.17 24.34 2.58
CA SER A 680 -10.03 23.12 3.38
C SER A 680 -9.27 23.38 4.68
N ILE A 681 -8.18 24.16 4.63
CA ILE A 681 -7.43 24.54 5.83
C ILE A 681 -8.30 25.40 6.76
N ASN A 682 -9.07 26.34 6.21
CA ASN A 682 -9.97 27.19 7.00
C ASN A 682 -11.07 26.37 7.72
N VAL A 683 -11.66 25.39 7.04
CA VAL A 683 -12.67 24.52 7.65
C VAL A 683 -12.02 23.55 8.64
N ALA A 684 -10.83 23.03 8.36
CA ALA A 684 -10.06 22.22 9.30
C ALA A 684 -9.72 22.99 10.60
N LEU A 685 -9.38 24.28 10.50
CA LEU A 685 -9.19 25.16 11.67
C LEU A 685 -10.46 25.31 12.51
N LEU A 686 -11.63 25.43 11.86
CA LEU A 686 -12.92 25.44 12.55
C LEU A 686 -13.18 24.12 13.30
N VAL A 687 -12.97 22.99 12.63
CA VAL A 687 -13.14 21.65 13.21
C VAL A 687 -12.18 21.44 14.39
N ALA A 688 -10.90 21.80 14.24
CA ALA A 688 -9.90 21.73 15.30
C ALA A 688 -10.29 22.60 16.50
N ARG A 689 -10.78 23.82 16.27
CA ARG A 689 -11.25 24.72 17.32
C ARG A 689 -12.45 24.14 18.08
N ARG A 690 -13.42 23.56 17.37
CA ARG A 690 -14.57 22.90 18.00
C ARG A 690 -14.13 21.73 18.86
N GLU A 691 -13.21 20.91 18.36
CA GLU A 691 -12.71 19.77 19.10
C GLU A 691 -11.92 20.16 20.35
N LEU A 692 -11.11 21.22 20.27
CA LEU A 692 -10.46 21.77 21.47
C LEU A 692 -11.50 22.27 22.49
N ALA A 693 -12.56 22.93 22.02
CA ALA A 693 -13.62 23.39 22.91
C ALA A 693 -14.39 22.21 23.56
N ARG A 694 -14.58 21.10 22.85
CA ARG A 694 -15.15 19.86 23.42
C ARG A 694 -14.25 19.28 24.51
N ARG A 695 -12.92 19.30 24.31
CA ARG A 695 -11.94 18.71 25.24
C ARG A 695 -11.65 19.58 26.46
N HIS A 696 -11.63 20.90 26.29
CA HIS A 696 -11.11 21.84 27.28
C HIS A 696 -12.12 22.90 27.73
N GLY A 697 -13.38 22.81 27.27
CA GLY A 697 -14.41 23.79 27.59
C GLY A 697 -14.31 25.06 26.75
N ARG A 698 -14.92 26.15 27.22
CA ARG A 698 -14.99 27.40 26.47
C ARG A 698 -13.59 28.02 26.30
N LEU A 699 -13.16 28.20 25.06
CA LEU A 699 -11.89 28.88 24.75
C LEU A 699 -11.96 30.37 25.13
N ALA A 700 -10.93 30.85 25.84
CA ALA A 700 -10.91 32.17 26.49
C ALA A 700 -10.75 33.34 25.50
N SER A 701 -10.11 33.09 24.35
CA SER A 701 -9.90 34.07 23.28
C SER A 701 -10.20 33.44 21.92
N GLY A 702 -10.50 34.27 20.92
CA GLY A 702 -10.46 33.83 19.53
C GLY A 702 -9.01 33.50 19.18
N PRO A 703 -8.66 32.23 18.89
CA PRO A 703 -7.28 31.86 18.58
C PRO A 703 -6.82 32.61 17.34
N ARG A 704 -5.83 33.49 17.49
CA ARG A 704 -5.29 34.33 16.41
C ARG A 704 -4.10 33.60 15.77
N LEU A 705 -4.45 32.68 14.87
CA LEU A 705 -3.54 31.77 14.17
C LEU A 705 -3.68 31.97 12.66
N ALA A 706 -2.56 31.96 11.93
CA ALA A 706 -2.52 31.97 10.47
C ALA A 706 -1.72 30.78 9.95
N ALA A 707 -2.20 30.20 8.85
CA ALA A 707 -1.46 29.22 8.07
C ALA A 707 -0.76 29.95 6.91
N LEU A 708 0.55 29.83 6.85
CA LEU A 708 1.37 30.33 5.77
C LEU A 708 1.71 29.18 4.83
N GLY A 709 1.26 29.28 3.59
CA GLY A 709 1.56 28.31 2.53
C GLY A 709 2.96 28.55 1.97
N LEU A 710 3.62 27.44 1.65
CA LEU A 710 4.90 27.37 0.94
C LEU A 710 4.73 26.64 -0.40
N GLY A 711 5.82 26.49 -1.15
CA GLY A 711 5.85 25.66 -2.36
C GLY A 711 4.74 26.00 -3.36
N ARG A 712 4.02 24.97 -3.81
CA ARG A 712 2.95 25.08 -4.82
C ARG A 712 1.72 25.79 -4.29
N LEU A 713 1.42 25.62 -3.00
CA LEU A 713 0.30 26.28 -2.33
C LEU A 713 0.51 27.80 -2.29
N ALA A 714 1.74 28.25 -2.08
CA ALA A 714 2.07 29.66 -2.08
C ALA A 714 2.08 30.27 -3.49
N SER A 715 2.57 29.53 -4.48
CA SER A 715 2.62 30.00 -5.87
C SER A 715 1.27 29.94 -6.60
N GLY A 716 0.23 29.37 -5.98
CA GLY A 716 -1.07 29.15 -6.61
C GLY A 716 -1.06 28.06 -7.68
N GLY A 717 -0.13 27.12 -7.57
CA GLY A 717 0.10 26.05 -8.54
C GLY A 717 -0.29 24.67 -8.04
N MET A 718 -1.25 24.56 -7.10
CA MET A 718 -1.69 23.25 -6.60
C MET A 718 -2.23 22.37 -7.73
N ASP A 719 -1.91 21.07 -7.69
CA ASP A 719 -2.49 20.04 -8.56
C ASP A 719 -3.05 18.87 -7.73
N TYR A 720 -3.65 17.88 -8.41
CA TYR A 720 -4.44 16.82 -7.78
C TYR A 720 -3.64 15.90 -6.85
N GLY A 721 -2.31 15.92 -6.94
CA GLY A 721 -1.40 15.14 -6.10
C GLY A 721 -0.53 15.98 -5.16
N SER A 722 -0.76 17.29 -5.08
CA SER A 722 0.08 18.20 -4.30
C SER A 722 -0.13 18.04 -2.79
N ASP A 723 0.98 18.03 -2.06
CA ASP A 723 1.00 18.13 -0.60
C ASP A 723 0.76 19.59 -0.14
N LEU A 724 0.33 19.79 1.11
CA LEU A 724 0.19 21.11 1.73
C LEU A 724 1.44 21.45 2.53
N ASP A 725 2.34 22.24 1.95
CA ASP A 725 3.50 22.80 2.65
C ASP A 725 3.06 23.98 3.53
N LEU A 726 3.06 23.82 4.86
CA LEU A 726 2.51 24.81 5.80
C LEU A 726 3.49 25.22 6.90
N VAL A 727 3.44 26.49 7.27
CA VAL A 727 4.00 27.04 8.52
C VAL A 727 2.86 27.69 9.30
N MET A 728 2.68 27.27 10.55
CA MET A 728 1.59 27.76 11.39
C MET A 728 2.13 28.81 12.37
N VAL A 729 1.63 30.04 12.26
CA VAL A 729 2.08 31.18 13.08
C VAL A 729 0.95 31.73 13.93
N TYR A 730 1.21 32.02 15.21
CA TYR A 730 0.23 32.62 16.11
C TYR A 730 0.68 33.98 16.64
N ASP A 731 -0.29 34.83 16.98
CA ASP A 731 -0.03 36.15 17.56
C ASP A 731 0.34 36.01 19.05
N PRO A 732 1.58 36.34 19.47
CA PRO A 732 1.98 36.27 20.88
C PRO A 732 1.29 37.32 21.76
N ALA A 733 0.66 38.36 21.19
CA ALA A 733 -0.10 39.35 21.95
C ALA A 733 -1.44 38.80 22.47
N CYS A 734 -1.91 37.68 21.92
CA CYS A 734 -3.11 37.01 22.39
C CYS A 734 -2.79 36.03 23.52
N PRO A 735 -3.56 36.03 24.63
CA PRO A 735 -3.41 35.04 25.68
C PRO A 735 -3.75 33.64 25.15
N SER A 736 -3.26 32.61 25.84
CA SER A 736 -3.52 31.22 25.48
C SER A 736 -5.03 30.98 25.38
N PRO A 737 -5.50 30.32 24.30
CA PRO A 737 -6.93 30.05 24.13
C PRO A 737 -7.44 28.99 25.11
N ILE A 738 -6.54 28.24 25.76
CA ILE A 738 -6.87 27.19 26.73
C ILE A 738 -6.30 27.58 28.10
N GLU A 739 -7.16 27.66 29.09
CA GLU A 739 -6.78 27.95 30.47
C GLU A 739 -5.81 26.88 31.01
N GLY A 740 -4.74 27.32 31.68
CA GLY A 740 -3.70 26.42 32.21
C GLY A 740 -2.68 25.90 31.20
N MET A 741 -2.74 26.31 29.92
CA MET A 741 -1.72 25.97 28.91
C MET A 741 -0.97 27.21 28.43
N THR A 742 0.29 27.04 28.01
CA THR A 742 1.01 28.08 27.28
C THR A 742 0.44 28.26 25.86
N CYS A 743 0.63 29.43 25.24
CA CYS A 743 0.20 29.65 23.85
C CYS A 743 0.79 28.59 22.90
N GLU A 744 2.08 28.29 23.05
CA GLU A 744 2.77 27.28 22.24
C GLU A 744 2.09 25.91 22.35
N GLN A 745 1.79 25.45 23.57
CA GLN A 745 1.10 24.17 23.79
C GLN A 745 -0.31 24.16 23.20
N ALA A 746 -1.07 25.23 23.41
CA ALA A 746 -2.45 25.31 22.95
C ALA A 746 -2.55 25.38 21.42
N TYR A 747 -1.69 26.18 20.77
CA TYR A 747 -1.64 26.27 19.32
C TYR A 747 -1.01 25.03 18.68
N ALA A 748 -0.04 24.37 19.30
CA ALA A 748 0.48 23.09 18.82
C ALA A 748 -0.63 22.03 18.78
N ARG A 749 -1.43 21.88 19.84
CA ARG A 749 -2.59 20.97 19.86
C ARG A 749 -3.63 21.33 18.80
N MET A 750 -3.85 22.63 18.55
CA MET A 750 -4.72 23.07 17.47
C MET A 750 -4.20 22.61 16.10
N VAL A 751 -2.90 22.79 15.85
CA VAL A 751 -2.25 22.36 14.61
C VAL A 751 -2.30 20.85 14.44
N GLU A 752 -2.08 20.07 15.50
CA GLU A 752 -2.23 18.61 15.47
C GLU A 752 -3.63 18.19 14.99
N LEU A 753 -4.68 18.84 15.51
CA LEU A 753 -6.05 18.57 15.10
C LEU A 753 -6.35 19.02 13.67
N VAL A 754 -5.75 20.12 13.20
CA VAL A 754 -5.83 20.53 11.78
C VAL A 754 -5.19 19.47 10.88
N VAL A 755 -4.01 18.97 11.24
CA VAL A 755 -3.32 17.89 10.51
C VAL A 755 -4.17 16.63 10.50
N VAL A 756 -4.76 16.24 11.63
CA VAL A 756 -5.70 15.11 11.70
C VAL A 756 -6.88 15.35 10.77
N ALA A 757 -7.46 16.55 10.77
CA ALA A 757 -8.62 16.85 9.95
C ALA A 757 -8.33 16.73 8.44
N LEU A 758 -7.17 17.20 8.00
CA LEU A 758 -6.75 17.20 6.60
C LEU A 758 -6.20 15.84 6.13
N SER A 759 -5.39 15.17 6.95
CA SER A 759 -4.54 14.05 6.52
C SER A 759 -4.92 12.67 7.06
N SER A 760 -5.81 12.58 8.07
CA SER A 760 -6.21 11.25 8.56
C SER A 760 -6.97 10.47 7.48
N LEU A 761 -6.71 9.17 7.39
CA LEU A 761 -7.43 8.29 6.48
C LEU A 761 -8.68 7.75 7.19
N THR A 762 -9.86 8.12 6.70
CA THR A 762 -11.14 7.58 7.17
C THR A 762 -11.74 6.66 6.10
N ARG A 763 -12.94 6.13 6.34
CA ARG A 763 -13.72 5.39 5.31
C ARG A 763 -13.99 6.23 4.06
N ASP A 764 -14.04 7.55 4.21
CA ASP A 764 -14.31 8.53 3.16
C ASP A 764 -13.01 9.08 2.54
N GLY A 765 -11.86 8.43 2.78
CA GLY A 765 -10.56 8.82 2.25
C GLY A 765 -9.81 9.85 3.10
N HIS A 766 -8.97 10.66 2.46
CA HIS A 766 -8.22 11.78 3.04
C HIS A 766 -8.28 12.98 2.08
N LEU A 767 -8.08 14.21 2.57
CA LEU A 767 -8.11 15.41 1.73
C LEU A 767 -6.73 15.66 1.14
N TYR A 768 -5.75 15.91 2.02
CA TYR A 768 -4.39 16.27 1.64
C TYR A 768 -3.40 15.67 2.63
N ARG A 769 -2.20 15.37 2.15
CA ARG A 769 -1.05 15.20 3.03
C ARG A 769 -0.53 16.57 3.42
N VAL A 770 -0.20 16.75 4.69
CA VAL A 770 0.35 18.00 5.21
C VAL A 770 1.84 17.84 5.48
N ASP A 771 2.66 18.72 4.90
CA ASP A 771 4.09 18.79 5.13
C ASP A 771 4.43 20.04 5.97
N LEU A 772 4.98 19.80 7.16
CA LEU A 772 5.41 20.84 8.09
C LEU A 772 6.95 20.94 8.18
N ARG A 773 7.71 20.27 7.31
CA ARG A 773 9.18 20.16 7.41
C ARG A 773 9.91 21.48 7.19
N LEU A 774 9.28 22.43 6.50
CA LEU A 774 9.87 23.73 6.21
C LEU A 774 9.60 24.79 7.29
N ARG A 775 8.95 24.43 8.39
CA ARG A 775 8.85 25.32 9.55
C ARG A 775 10.24 25.56 10.19
N PRO A 776 10.44 26.67 10.92
CA PRO A 776 11.67 26.91 11.67
C PRO A 776 12.12 25.69 12.48
N ASP A 777 13.42 25.40 12.48
CA ASP A 777 14.01 24.22 13.14
C ASP A 777 13.51 22.86 12.59
N GLY A 778 12.79 22.87 11.46
CA GLY A 778 12.30 21.70 10.75
C GLY A 778 11.52 20.75 11.65
N LYS A 779 11.90 19.46 11.67
CA LYS A 779 11.25 18.44 12.50
C LYS A 779 11.37 18.69 14.01
N ASN A 780 12.39 19.43 14.43
CA ASN A 780 12.66 19.72 15.84
C ASN A 780 11.96 21.02 16.30
N GLY A 781 11.42 21.81 15.38
CA GLY A 781 10.69 23.02 15.69
C GLY A 781 9.26 22.78 16.14
N ALA A 782 8.72 23.73 16.90
CA ALA A 782 7.35 23.75 17.35
C ALA A 782 6.36 23.65 16.17
N LEU A 783 5.25 22.93 16.35
CA LEU A 783 4.21 22.78 15.32
C LEU A 783 3.50 24.11 15.02
N ALA A 784 3.43 25.00 16.00
CA ALA A 784 3.01 26.37 15.86
C ALA A 784 4.06 27.27 16.50
N ILE A 785 4.44 28.35 15.83
CA ILE A 785 5.47 29.29 16.30
C ILE A 785 4.87 30.70 16.45
N SER A 786 5.34 31.49 17.42
CA SER A 786 4.91 32.89 17.52
C SER A 786 5.43 33.70 16.34
N SER A 787 4.70 34.73 15.90
CA SER A 787 5.18 35.63 14.85
C SER A 787 6.57 36.20 15.15
N ASN A 788 6.80 36.65 16.39
CA ASN A 788 8.09 37.22 16.78
C ASN A 788 9.22 36.18 16.63
N ALA A 789 9.03 34.96 17.14
CA ALA A 789 10.04 33.91 17.03
C ALA A 789 10.27 33.47 15.58
N PHE A 790 9.23 33.46 14.75
CA PHE A 790 9.35 33.20 13.32
C PHE A 790 10.22 34.26 12.62
N ILE A 791 9.94 35.54 12.85
CA ILE A 791 10.72 36.65 12.26
C ILE A 791 12.17 36.64 12.75
N THR A 792 12.40 36.45 14.06
CA THR A 792 13.75 36.32 14.62
C THR A 792 14.50 35.16 13.98
N TYR A 793 13.86 33.99 13.82
CA TYR A 793 14.48 32.85 13.16
C TYR A 793 14.88 33.17 11.72
N MET A 794 13.98 33.80 10.94
CA MET A 794 14.25 34.17 9.55
C MET A 794 15.40 35.17 9.42
N ASN A 795 15.60 36.05 10.40
CA ASN A 795 16.66 37.05 10.40
C ASN A 795 18.02 36.52 10.84
N GLU A 796 18.03 35.69 11.88
CA GLU A 796 19.26 35.36 12.62
C GLU A 796 19.76 33.92 12.38
N ARG A 797 18.87 32.99 12.05
CA ARG A 797 19.16 31.55 12.07
C ARG A 797 18.93 30.85 10.73
N ALA A 798 18.00 31.34 9.92
CA ALA A 798 17.64 30.71 8.66
C ALA A 798 18.80 30.73 7.65
N GLY A 799 19.07 29.59 7.03
CA GLY A 799 20.04 29.47 5.95
C GLY A 799 19.53 30.00 4.61
N ALA A 800 20.44 30.21 3.66
CA ALA A 800 20.09 30.71 2.32
C ALA A 800 19.06 29.83 1.58
N TRP A 801 19.08 28.52 1.79
CA TRP A 801 18.08 27.61 1.22
C TRP A 801 16.69 27.76 1.87
N GLU A 802 16.62 28.10 3.17
CA GLU A 802 15.36 28.38 3.87
C GLU A 802 14.78 29.71 3.39
N TRP A 803 15.61 30.72 3.16
CA TRP A 803 15.19 31.95 2.52
C TRP A 803 14.60 31.72 1.13
N LEU A 804 15.21 30.87 0.31
CA LEU A 804 14.68 30.50 -1.00
C LEU A 804 13.32 29.77 -0.90
N ALA A 805 13.15 28.90 0.11
CA ALA A 805 11.87 28.24 0.35
C ALA A 805 10.79 29.26 0.78
N HIS A 806 11.13 30.20 1.65
CA HIS A 806 10.21 31.17 2.24
C HIS A 806 10.01 32.44 1.39
N VAL A 807 10.78 32.66 0.32
CA VAL A 807 10.62 33.84 -0.54
C VAL A 807 9.24 33.89 -1.20
N LYS A 808 8.59 32.74 -1.38
CA LYS A 808 7.24 32.65 -1.93
C LYS A 808 6.14 32.56 -0.87
N LEU A 809 6.50 32.53 0.42
CA LEU A 809 5.59 32.38 1.56
C LEU A 809 4.36 33.28 1.42
N ARG A 810 3.17 32.72 1.63
CA ARG A 810 1.91 33.43 1.49
C ARG A 810 0.94 33.07 2.59
N ALA A 811 0.25 34.06 3.19
CA ALA A 811 -0.84 33.76 4.09
C ALA A 811 -2.05 33.17 3.32
N VAL A 812 -2.45 31.94 3.65
CA VAL A 812 -3.47 31.18 2.89
C VAL A 812 -4.74 30.88 3.68
N ALA A 813 -4.67 30.76 5.01
CA ALA A 813 -5.83 30.48 5.84
C ALA A 813 -5.67 30.97 7.29
N GLY A 814 -6.76 30.97 8.06
CA GLY A 814 -6.80 31.49 9.43
C GLY A 814 -7.06 33.00 9.47
N ASP A 815 -6.40 33.72 10.38
CA ASP A 815 -6.42 35.18 10.41
C ASP A 815 -5.50 35.73 9.30
N LEU A 816 -6.10 36.05 8.15
CA LEU A 816 -5.37 36.54 6.99
C LEU A 816 -4.81 37.96 7.19
N GLU A 817 -5.41 38.79 8.04
CA GLU A 817 -4.89 40.12 8.31
C GLU A 817 -3.57 40.02 9.07
N PHE A 818 -3.57 39.23 10.14
CA PHE A 818 -2.37 38.89 10.91
C PHE A 818 -1.32 38.19 10.03
N GLY A 819 -1.72 37.13 9.32
CA GLY A 819 -0.81 36.36 8.47
C GLY A 819 -0.14 37.20 7.38
N ARG A 820 -0.86 38.14 6.75
CA ARG A 820 -0.29 39.09 5.77
C ARG A 820 0.71 40.06 6.41
N GLY A 821 0.51 40.41 7.69
CA GLY A 821 1.50 41.15 8.47
C GLY A 821 2.81 40.38 8.57
N VAL A 822 2.74 39.14 9.05
CA VAL A 822 3.90 38.24 9.20
C VAL A 822 4.58 37.98 7.86
N GLU A 823 3.80 37.77 6.79
CA GLU A 823 4.33 37.59 5.44
C GLU A 823 5.17 38.78 4.97
N ARG A 824 4.67 40.02 5.13
CA ARG A 824 5.40 41.23 4.72
C ARG A 824 6.71 41.38 5.48
N GLU A 825 6.68 41.13 6.79
CA GLU A 825 7.85 41.25 7.65
C GLU A 825 8.90 40.18 7.31
N ALA A 826 8.48 38.93 7.15
CA ALA A 826 9.37 37.84 6.76
C ALA A 826 10.04 38.11 5.40
N ARG A 827 9.29 38.60 4.40
CA ARG A 827 9.84 38.99 3.10
C ARG A 827 10.86 40.13 3.22
N ALA A 828 10.58 41.13 4.05
CA ALA A 828 11.51 42.24 4.27
C ALA A 828 12.85 41.75 4.85
N VAL A 829 12.78 40.89 5.87
CA VAL A 829 13.95 40.25 6.51
C VAL A 829 14.74 39.42 5.50
N ILE A 830 14.08 38.57 4.71
CA ILE A 830 14.74 37.75 3.68
C ILE A 830 15.45 38.64 2.65
N HIS A 831 14.81 39.71 2.17
CA HIS A 831 15.41 40.62 1.19
C HIS A 831 16.57 41.45 1.76
N GLU A 832 16.54 41.79 3.04
CA GLU A 832 17.66 42.47 3.71
C GLU A 832 18.84 41.53 3.95
N ALA A 833 18.56 40.30 4.40
CA ALA A 833 19.59 39.27 4.58
C ALA A 833 20.25 38.89 3.23
N ALA A 834 19.48 38.78 2.16
CA ALA A 834 20.01 38.55 0.81
C ALA A 834 20.91 39.70 0.33
N ARG A 835 20.57 40.97 0.65
CA ARG A 835 21.42 42.13 0.34
C ARG A 835 22.73 42.12 1.11
N ARG A 836 22.72 41.67 2.38
CA ARG A 836 23.94 41.54 3.20
C ARG A 836 24.86 40.41 2.73
N ALA A 837 24.33 39.35 2.12
CA ALA A 837 25.10 38.19 1.67
C ALA A 837 25.70 38.34 0.26
N GLY A 838 25.24 39.33 -0.53
CA GLY A 838 25.65 39.56 -1.92
C GLY A 838 26.60 40.75 -2.14
N GLY A 839 26.99 41.45 -1.07
CA GLY A 839 28.08 42.44 -1.08
C GLY A 839 29.29 41.87 -0.35
#